data_AF-A0A1X7U264-F1
#
_entry.id   AF-A0A1X7U264-F1
#
_cell.length_a   1.000
_cell.length_b   1.000
_cell.length_c   1.000
_cell.angle_alpha   90.00
_cell.angle_beta   90.00
_cell.angle_gamma   90.00
#
_symmetry.space_group_name_H-M   'P 1'
#
loop_
_entity.id
_entity.type
_entity.pdbx_description
1 polymer ?
#
loop_
_entity_poly.entity_id
_entity_poly.type
_entity_poly.pdbx_seq_one_letter_code
_entity_poly.pdbx_strand_id
1 'polypeptide(L)'
;MAIKGSSVVALSPSANLEFIDNHASLVGGGIYIDEESCFQFKQGSSSIPLTLKDNTAGVAGNDIYGFIGSFNYFNLTNPKDSVLSNFRFFFCDPDSNETISNDTGIYETQNYDEHEQQIFPGQLLEYNVALFVFNFNNGTFIPTNQMIIIKIDGVPVEHVYINGSCSLIEYTPYKLTYTRHEIALIMYHHKIQSYFIFNECPIGFRENSSGVCDCSVSRENVTCDINTLDITHNGLLWIGTYHTSTPFNANETNPNACIINEDCLLYCSPNPVTFQLNDTDTQCVDTRGQRMCGSCRDGYSLLMGSNKCGQCHNNYMMIAWIALFAVMGVLLVVLLIALNLTVSVGTLNGLLFYANIVKLYEPVFSRKGALPVLSQVISWINLDFGFEICFYNGMDSFAKQWLQFAFPLYLWIIIIIIIQLCKRYGKVSRLMGSHAVPVLSTLFLLSYTKLVRTIVIVLHKREVTLHCTNESVRSVSLWYEDPNVEYAKGKHAGLFGFALLVSVFFVIPYTLFLLCHPVFEKHLSHFKLFKNSSRFKPIIDAYSGPMKDEYRFWPGLLLVARIPVLLSVTLVDSFIQSHYFLLSMLLTVLVIVLSLGYCFGGVYKERMNNVLEVWFLFNLCIMAGLSIAFNEDSKVLIWCNTCLSVFIFSFILIVVYHLYLQLSHMKCYHALIKKLFKKQDEDDDPLLDVTQSHITVDQQRRQIVPSSTDVRLSNSRESVVDLF
;
A
#
# COMPACT_ATOMS: atom_id res chain seq x y z
N MET A 1 -12.90 48.22 60.78
CA MET A 1 -14.07 48.94 60.21
C MET A 1 -14.39 48.40 58.83
N ALA A 2 -15.65 48.11 58.50
CA ALA A 2 -16.04 47.64 57.15
C ALA A 2 -17.00 48.65 56.49
N ILE A 3 -16.64 49.11 55.29
CA ILE A 3 -17.41 50.07 54.49
C ILE A 3 -17.89 49.31 53.26
N LYS A 4 -19.21 49.26 53.04
CA LYS A 4 -19.83 48.44 52.00
C LYS A 4 -20.81 49.22 51.11
N GLY A 5 -20.95 48.81 49.84
CA GLY A 5 -21.89 49.40 48.88
C GLY A 5 -21.68 50.89 48.69
N SER A 6 -22.74 51.70 48.63
CA SER A 6 -22.65 53.16 48.42
C SER A 6 -22.36 53.97 49.70
N SER A 7 -21.71 53.38 50.70
CA SER A 7 -21.45 54.04 51.99
C SER A 7 -20.41 55.16 51.84
N VAL A 8 -20.70 56.34 52.38
CA VAL A 8 -19.77 57.49 52.39
C VAL A 8 -19.34 57.79 53.83
N VAL A 9 -18.04 57.80 54.07
CA VAL A 9 -17.44 58.19 55.35
C VAL A 9 -16.83 59.58 55.21
N ALA A 10 -17.35 60.54 55.97
CA ALA A 10 -16.85 61.91 56.00
C ALA A 10 -16.17 62.20 57.34
N LEU A 11 -14.90 62.61 57.31
CA LEU A 11 -14.09 62.90 58.49
C LEU A 11 -13.78 64.39 58.60
N SER A 12 -13.70 64.88 59.84
CA SER A 12 -13.21 66.24 60.13
C SER A 12 -11.68 66.32 59.95
N PRO A 13 -11.11 67.46 59.52
CA PRO A 13 -9.66 67.64 59.41
C PRO A 13 -8.88 67.41 60.72
N SER A 14 -9.55 67.49 61.87
CA SER A 14 -9.00 67.28 63.21
C SER A 14 -9.25 65.87 63.78
N ALA A 15 -9.79 64.95 62.99
CA ALA A 15 -10.06 63.58 63.45
C ALA A 15 -8.74 62.84 63.74
N ASN A 16 -8.77 61.92 64.72
CA ASN A 16 -7.73 60.92 64.93
C ASN A 16 -8.41 59.54 64.88
N LEU A 17 -7.89 58.63 64.06
CA LEU A 17 -8.46 57.30 63.87
C LEU A 17 -7.52 56.24 64.44
N GLU A 18 -8.01 55.42 65.36
CA GLU A 18 -7.26 54.33 65.97
C GLU A 18 -8.06 53.03 65.88
N PHE A 19 -7.50 52.02 65.21
CA PHE A 19 -8.03 50.66 65.14
C PHE A 19 -7.00 49.72 65.74
N ILE A 20 -7.30 49.24 66.94
CA ILE A 20 -6.40 48.42 67.76
C ILE A 20 -7.08 47.10 68.16
N ASP A 21 -6.34 45.98 68.11
CA ASP A 21 -6.80 44.64 68.53
C ASP A 21 -8.09 44.13 67.85
N ASN A 22 -8.33 44.52 66.59
CA ASN A 22 -9.50 44.04 65.84
C ASN A 22 -9.22 42.71 65.14
N HIS A 23 -10.24 41.88 64.97
CA HIS A 23 -10.15 40.60 64.25
C HIS A 23 -11.18 40.52 63.12
N ALA A 24 -10.73 40.11 61.93
CA ALA A 24 -11.58 39.77 60.80
C ALA A 24 -11.22 38.37 60.25
N SER A 25 -12.23 37.61 59.85
CA SER A 25 -12.03 36.21 59.44
C SER A 25 -11.35 36.04 58.07
N LEU A 26 -11.54 36.99 57.15
CA LEU A 26 -11.09 36.85 55.76
C LEU A 26 -10.21 38.03 55.30
N VAL A 27 -10.72 39.26 55.34
CA VAL A 27 -10.08 40.45 54.74
C VAL A 27 -10.04 41.62 55.73
N GLY A 28 -8.90 42.31 55.81
CA GLY A 28 -8.67 43.57 56.54
C GLY A 28 -8.97 43.55 58.05
N GLY A 29 -7.94 43.46 58.90
CA GLY A 29 -8.12 43.59 60.35
C GLY A 29 -8.34 45.05 60.79
N GLY A 30 -7.71 46.01 60.11
CA GLY A 30 -7.89 47.43 60.39
C GLY A 30 -9.14 48.00 59.72
N ILE A 31 -9.09 48.17 58.40
CA ILE A 31 -10.19 48.75 57.61
C ILE A 31 -10.44 47.87 56.36
N TYR A 32 -11.70 47.59 56.07
CA TYR A 32 -12.14 46.94 54.84
C TYR A 32 -13.02 47.94 54.06
N ILE A 33 -12.67 48.19 52.80
CA ILE A 33 -13.42 49.06 51.90
C ILE A 33 -13.86 48.25 50.69
N ASP A 34 -15.17 48.14 50.53
CA ASP A 34 -15.81 47.51 49.39
C ASP A 34 -15.67 48.37 48.13
N GLU A 35 -15.65 47.75 46.96
CA GLU A 35 -15.22 48.39 45.71
C GLU A 35 -16.25 49.41 45.16
N GLU A 36 -17.52 49.32 45.57
CA GLU A 36 -18.56 50.31 45.23
C GLU A 36 -18.58 51.51 46.20
N SER A 37 -17.78 51.47 47.28
CA SER A 37 -17.77 52.50 48.33
C SER A 37 -16.87 53.67 47.98
N CYS A 38 -17.47 54.86 47.85
CA CYS A 38 -16.73 56.10 47.69
C CYS A 38 -16.31 56.66 49.06
N PHE A 39 -15.02 56.55 49.39
CA PHE A 39 -14.45 57.26 50.53
C PHE A 39 -14.14 58.71 50.13
N GLN A 40 -14.89 59.69 50.65
CA GLN A 40 -14.73 61.11 50.30
C GLN A 40 -14.30 61.94 51.51
N PHE A 41 -13.13 62.57 51.43
CA PHE A 41 -12.68 63.55 52.42
C PHE A 41 -13.28 64.93 52.12
N LYS A 42 -13.92 65.56 53.12
CA LYS A 42 -14.27 66.99 53.02
C LYS A 42 -12.99 67.80 53.24
N GLN A 43 -12.63 68.56 52.21
CA GLN A 43 -11.35 69.22 52.00
C GLN A 43 -10.90 70.14 53.16
N GLY A 44 -9.63 70.03 53.55
CA GLY A 44 -8.94 70.91 54.48
C GLY A 44 -7.52 70.46 54.79
N SER A 45 -6.67 70.27 53.77
CA SER A 45 -5.18 70.17 53.75
C SER A 45 -4.36 69.52 54.89
N SER A 46 -4.93 68.86 55.89
CA SER A 46 -4.19 68.13 56.93
C SER A 46 -4.39 66.63 56.77
N SER A 47 -3.29 65.88 56.73
CA SER A 47 -3.32 64.43 56.80
C SER A 47 -3.89 63.98 58.15
N ILE A 48 -4.89 63.11 58.11
CA ILE A 48 -5.54 62.58 59.32
C ILE A 48 -4.62 61.51 59.92
N PRO A 49 -4.24 61.61 61.20
CA PRO A 49 -3.48 60.55 61.87
C PRO A 49 -4.29 59.26 61.90
N LEU A 50 -3.66 58.16 61.46
CA LEU A 50 -4.26 56.83 61.46
C LEU A 50 -3.31 55.83 62.14
N THR A 51 -3.79 55.21 63.21
CA THR A 51 -3.07 54.17 63.95
C THR A 51 -3.76 52.82 63.75
N LEU A 52 -3.07 51.88 63.11
CA LEU A 52 -3.47 50.47 62.98
C LEU A 52 -2.50 49.62 63.79
N LYS A 53 -2.98 48.93 64.82
CA LYS A 53 -2.10 48.17 65.71
C LYS A 53 -2.73 46.86 66.15
N ASP A 54 -1.96 45.78 66.10
CA ASP A 54 -2.35 44.47 66.65
C ASP A 54 -3.67 43.90 66.08
N ASN A 55 -4.11 44.36 64.90
CA ASN A 55 -5.27 43.79 64.22
C ASN A 55 -4.91 42.51 63.43
N THR A 56 -5.87 41.61 63.23
CA THR A 56 -5.64 40.30 62.59
C THR A 56 -6.69 39.99 61.53
N ALA A 57 -6.25 39.47 60.36
CA ALA A 57 -7.11 38.96 59.29
C ALA A 57 -6.37 37.98 58.37
N GLY A 58 -7.12 37.15 57.63
CA GLY A 58 -6.56 36.12 56.75
C GLY A 58 -5.73 36.65 55.57
N VAL A 59 -6.13 37.77 54.95
CA VAL A 59 -5.42 38.37 53.79
C VAL A 59 -4.52 39.54 54.20
N ALA A 60 -5.11 40.65 54.64
CA ALA A 60 -4.38 41.90 54.93
C ALA A 60 -3.94 42.05 56.40
N GLY A 61 -4.17 41.06 57.27
CA GLY A 61 -3.67 41.10 58.65
C GLY A 61 -4.08 42.37 59.41
N ASN A 62 -3.09 43.16 59.83
CA ASN A 62 -3.22 44.40 60.59
C ASN A 62 -3.75 45.60 59.76
N ASP A 63 -3.78 45.47 58.43
CA ASP A 63 -3.90 46.59 57.48
C ASP A 63 -5.32 46.94 57.01
N ILE A 64 -5.35 47.93 56.11
CA ILE A 64 -6.46 48.27 55.24
C ILE A 64 -6.49 47.37 54.00
N TYR A 65 -7.67 46.88 53.64
CA TYR A 65 -7.93 46.13 52.42
C TYR A 65 -9.07 46.79 51.62
N GLY A 66 -8.88 47.04 50.32
CA GLY A 66 -9.92 47.60 49.45
C GLY A 66 -9.42 48.67 48.47
N PHE A 67 -10.36 49.23 47.68
CA PHE A 67 -10.05 50.28 46.70
C PHE A 67 -9.97 51.67 47.36
N ILE A 68 -8.79 52.30 47.32
CA ILE A 68 -8.56 53.66 47.83
C ILE A 68 -7.98 54.52 46.71
N GLY A 69 -8.76 55.48 46.20
CA GLY A 69 -8.37 56.32 45.06
C GLY A 69 -7.20 57.27 45.33
N SER A 70 -6.85 57.56 46.59
CA SER A 70 -5.60 58.24 46.95
C SER A 70 -5.31 58.07 48.45
N PHE A 71 -4.14 57.52 48.78
CA PHE A 71 -3.72 57.26 50.16
C PHE A 71 -3.08 58.48 50.86
N ASN A 72 -2.87 59.57 50.12
CA ASN A 72 -2.16 60.77 50.58
C ASN A 72 -2.90 61.56 51.69
N TYR A 73 -4.07 61.09 52.12
CA TYR A 73 -4.91 61.72 53.15
C TYR A 73 -4.64 61.23 54.56
N PHE A 74 -3.92 60.12 54.75
CA PHE A 74 -3.58 59.58 56.08
C PHE A 74 -2.10 59.73 56.40
N ASN A 75 -1.78 60.03 57.66
CA ASN A 75 -0.44 59.93 58.19
C ASN A 75 -0.37 58.67 59.07
N LEU A 76 0.25 57.59 58.58
CA LEU A 76 0.40 56.36 59.35
C LEU A 76 1.44 56.55 60.44
N THR A 77 1.03 56.33 61.69
CA THR A 77 1.90 56.45 62.86
C THR A 77 2.95 55.33 62.93
N ASN A 78 2.75 54.21 62.20
CA ASN A 78 3.70 53.09 62.05
C ASN A 78 3.75 52.65 60.56
N PRO A 79 4.85 52.91 59.82
CA PRO A 79 4.89 52.71 58.36
C PRO A 79 5.30 51.29 57.90
N LYS A 80 5.08 50.25 58.71
CA LYS A 80 5.61 48.90 58.40
C LYS A 80 4.74 48.01 57.52
N ASP A 81 3.49 48.39 57.26
CA ASP A 81 2.50 47.43 56.77
C ASP A 81 1.95 47.85 55.38
N SER A 82 1.53 46.90 54.55
CA SER A 82 1.46 46.98 53.08
C SER A 82 0.09 47.30 52.53
N VAL A 83 -0.01 48.39 51.77
CA VAL A 83 -1.22 48.75 51.04
C VAL A 83 -1.23 48.04 49.68
N LEU A 84 -2.24 47.22 49.42
CA LEU A 84 -2.51 46.55 48.13
C LEU A 84 -3.70 47.25 47.46
N SER A 85 -3.53 47.91 46.30
CA SER A 85 -4.67 48.65 45.71
C SER A 85 -4.69 48.85 44.19
N ASN A 86 -3.99 48.04 43.37
CA ASN A 86 -4.16 48.12 41.91
C ASN A 86 -3.96 46.76 41.22
N PHE A 87 -4.97 46.24 40.52
CA PHE A 87 -4.89 45.00 39.77
C PHE A 87 -4.46 45.27 38.32
N ARG A 88 -3.64 44.40 37.74
CA ARG A 88 -3.28 44.38 36.32
C ARG A 88 -3.53 43.00 35.73
N PHE A 89 -4.09 43.02 34.53
CA PHE A 89 -4.58 41.85 33.83
C PHE A 89 -4.05 41.91 32.39
N PHE A 90 -3.34 40.88 31.93
CA PHE A 90 -2.81 40.78 30.56
C PHE A 90 -2.62 39.32 30.11
N PHE A 91 -2.54 39.11 28.79
CA PHE A 91 -2.12 37.83 28.21
C PHE A 91 -0.62 37.61 28.43
N CYS A 92 -0.21 36.39 28.74
CA CYS A 92 1.18 36.04 29.06
C CYS A 92 1.70 34.93 28.16
N ASP A 93 3.00 34.92 27.88
CA ASP A 93 3.67 33.83 27.17
C ASP A 93 4.41 32.94 28.19
N PRO A 94 4.04 31.66 28.35
CA PRO A 94 4.67 30.75 29.30
C PRO A 94 6.14 30.43 28.97
N ASP A 95 6.58 30.58 27.72
CA ASP A 95 7.95 30.32 27.28
C ASP A 95 8.87 31.56 27.39
N SER A 96 8.30 32.72 27.68
CA SER A 96 9.05 33.95 27.91
C SER A 96 9.76 33.91 29.27
N ASN A 97 11.06 33.60 29.26
CA ASN A 97 11.94 33.68 30.44
C ASN A 97 12.24 35.12 30.90
N GLU A 98 11.50 36.11 30.40
CA GLU A 98 11.68 37.50 30.81
C GLU A 98 11.05 37.69 32.18
N THR A 99 11.90 37.79 33.21
CA THR A 99 11.53 38.45 34.45
C THR A 99 10.99 39.82 34.09
N ILE A 100 9.66 39.99 34.23
CA ILE A 100 8.96 41.27 34.04
C ILE A 100 9.74 42.35 34.79
N SER A 101 10.46 43.19 34.05
CA SER A 101 11.40 44.14 34.64
C SER A 101 10.63 45.22 35.41
N ASN A 102 11.08 45.53 36.62
CA ASN A 102 10.47 46.53 37.50
C ASN A 102 10.61 47.98 37.01
N ASP A 103 11.26 48.23 35.87
CA ASP A 103 11.53 49.58 35.40
C ASP A 103 10.52 50.03 34.32
N THR A 104 9.62 50.91 34.75
CA THR A 104 9.11 52.09 34.01
C THR A 104 8.69 51.95 32.54
N GLY A 105 8.12 50.80 32.13
CA GLY A 105 7.65 50.59 30.74
C GLY A 105 6.26 49.96 30.56
N ILE A 106 5.47 49.73 31.61
CA ILE A 106 4.16 49.03 31.52
C ILE A 106 3.02 50.00 31.16
N TYR A 107 3.26 50.89 30.20
CA TYR A 107 2.19 51.63 29.51
C TYR A 107 2.04 51.18 28.05
N GLU A 108 2.98 50.41 27.51
CA GLU A 108 2.99 50.04 26.08
C GLU A 108 3.47 48.61 25.79
N THR A 109 3.59 47.72 26.78
CA THR A 109 3.86 46.30 26.49
C THR A 109 2.59 45.63 26.01
N GLN A 110 2.34 45.85 24.71
CA GLN A 110 1.86 44.88 23.75
C GLN A 110 0.71 44.01 24.26
N ASN A 111 -0.51 44.35 23.82
CA ASN A 111 -1.35 43.33 23.21
C ASN A 111 -0.41 42.56 22.28
N TYR A 112 0.17 41.46 22.76
CA TYR A 112 0.74 40.48 21.85
C TYR A 112 -0.41 40.19 20.89
N ASP A 113 -0.19 40.44 19.60
CA ASP A 113 -1.03 39.92 18.54
C ASP A 113 -0.95 38.38 18.65
N GLU A 114 -1.64 37.81 19.65
CA GLU A 114 -2.01 36.42 19.63
C GLU A 114 -2.79 36.27 18.33
N HIS A 115 -2.23 35.44 17.46
CA HIS A 115 -2.80 35.18 16.16
C HIS A 115 -4.24 34.76 16.37
N GLU A 116 -5.18 35.38 15.64
CA GLU A 116 -6.59 35.01 15.72
C GLU A 116 -6.73 33.49 15.60
N GLN A 117 -7.15 32.85 16.69
CA GLN A 117 -7.30 31.41 16.72
C GLN A 117 -8.44 31.02 15.79
N GLN A 118 -8.19 30.05 14.91
CA GLN A 118 -9.20 29.44 14.07
C GLN A 118 -9.57 28.10 14.69
N ILE A 119 -10.81 27.98 15.13
CA ILE A 119 -11.28 26.80 15.85
C ILE A 119 -12.52 26.19 15.20
N PHE A 120 -12.69 24.89 15.42
CA PHE A 120 -13.85 24.11 15.00
C PHE A 120 -14.73 23.72 16.21
N PRO A 121 -16.01 23.38 15.99
CA PRO A 121 -16.89 22.89 17.05
C PRO A 121 -16.29 21.71 17.85
N GLY A 122 -16.06 21.93 19.14
CA GLY A 122 -15.47 20.94 20.05
C GLY A 122 -13.97 21.07 20.29
N GLN A 123 -13.27 22.00 19.61
CA GLN A 123 -11.89 22.34 19.94
C GLN A 123 -11.80 23.30 21.13
N LEU A 124 -10.69 23.22 21.84
CA LEU A 124 -10.38 24.08 22.99
C LEU A 124 -9.81 25.43 22.50
N LEU A 125 -10.36 26.52 23.02
CA LEU A 125 -9.70 27.83 23.01
C LEU A 125 -8.72 27.88 24.17
N GLU A 126 -7.47 28.16 23.85
CA GLU A 126 -6.37 28.20 24.80
C GLU A 126 -5.87 29.64 24.94
N TYR A 127 -6.01 30.23 26.13
CA TYR A 127 -5.49 31.57 26.42
C TYR A 127 -4.63 31.54 27.67
N ASN A 128 -3.39 32.01 27.57
CA ASN A 128 -2.51 32.15 28.72
C ASN A 128 -2.68 33.53 29.34
N VAL A 129 -3.09 33.57 30.61
CA VAL A 129 -3.47 34.81 31.28
C VAL A 129 -2.78 34.95 32.63
N ALA A 130 -2.33 36.17 32.91
CA ALA A 130 -1.68 36.51 34.16
C ALA A 130 -2.40 37.64 34.90
N LEU A 131 -2.40 37.53 36.23
CA LEU A 131 -3.00 38.51 37.12
C LEU A 131 -2.02 38.96 38.18
N PHE A 132 -1.83 40.27 38.28
CA PHE A 132 -0.92 40.88 39.23
C PHE A 132 -1.60 41.96 40.08
N VAL A 133 -1.18 42.10 41.33
CA VAL A 133 -1.53 43.23 42.19
C VAL A 133 -0.30 44.08 42.47
N PHE A 134 -0.46 45.39 42.40
CA PHE A 134 0.57 46.35 42.77
C PHE A 134 0.72 46.47 44.28
N ASN A 135 1.94 46.25 44.78
CA ASN A 135 2.34 46.49 46.15
C ASN A 135 3.00 47.87 46.26
N PHE A 136 2.35 48.79 46.98
CA PHE A 136 2.84 50.17 47.13
C PHE A 136 4.10 50.28 47.99
N ASN A 137 4.40 49.30 48.84
CA ASN A 137 5.57 49.37 49.73
C ASN A 137 6.88 49.16 48.98
N ASN A 138 6.88 48.28 47.98
CA ASN A 138 8.08 47.94 47.21
C ASN A 138 8.02 48.43 45.76
N GLY A 139 6.88 48.97 45.31
CA GLY A 139 6.67 49.39 43.92
C GLY A 139 6.60 48.22 42.94
N THR A 140 6.35 46.99 43.41
CA THR A 140 6.40 45.76 42.60
C THR A 140 5.02 45.15 42.39
N PHE A 141 4.85 44.46 41.26
CA PHE A 141 3.67 43.64 40.97
C PHE A 141 3.85 42.23 41.52
N ILE A 142 2.84 41.70 42.23
CA ILE A 142 2.83 40.36 42.83
C ILE A 142 1.70 39.56 42.19
N PRO A 143 1.93 38.30 41.75
CA PRO A 143 0.86 37.47 41.20
C PRO A 143 -0.21 37.21 42.27
N THR A 144 -1.49 37.24 41.87
CA THR A 144 -2.62 36.97 42.77
C THR A 144 -3.62 36.02 42.14
N ASN A 145 -4.45 35.41 42.98
CA ASN A 145 -5.41 34.40 42.58
C ASN A 145 -6.83 34.96 42.65
N GLN A 146 -7.59 34.83 41.56
CA GLN A 146 -8.94 35.40 41.49
C GLN A 146 -9.81 34.70 40.44
N MET A 147 -11.12 34.90 40.57
CA MET A 147 -12.12 34.45 39.60
C MET A 147 -12.30 35.49 38.50
N ILE A 148 -12.24 35.05 37.24
CA ILE A 148 -12.55 35.85 36.06
C ILE A 148 -13.85 35.38 35.40
N ILE A 149 -14.50 36.28 34.67
CA ILE A 149 -15.70 35.98 33.88
C ILE A 149 -15.33 35.98 32.41
N ILE A 150 -15.60 34.88 31.71
CA ILE A 150 -15.45 34.78 30.26
C ILE A 150 -16.77 35.22 29.62
N LYS A 151 -16.73 36.21 28.73
CA LYS A 151 -17.85 36.61 27.90
C LYS A 151 -17.55 36.39 26.41
N ILE A 152 -18.51 35.86 25.68
CA ILE A 152 -18.46 35.74 24.21
C ILE A 152 -19.57 36.63 23.65
N ASP A 153 -19.20 37.56 22.75
CA ASP A 153 -20.10 38.57 22.18
C ASP A 153 -20.95 39.31 23.23
N GLY A 154 -20.37 39.55 24.41
CA GLY A 154 -21.01 40.21 25.54
C GLY A 154 -21.88 39.33 26.43
N VAL A 155 -22.07 38.04 26.11
CA VAL A 155 -22.81 37.07 26.93
C VAL A 155 -21.84 36.34 27.86
N PRO A 156 -22.06 36.33 29.20
CA PRO A 156 -21.23 35.56 30.13
C PRO A 156 -21.46 34.07 29.97
N VAL A 157 -20.38 33.30 29.81
CA VAL A 157 -20.44 31.86 29.50
C VAL A 157 -19.85 31.01 30.62
N GLU A 158 -18.73 31.43 31.22
CA GLU A 158 -18.04 30.64 32.25
C GLU A 158 -17.30 31.52 33.28
N HIS A 159 -17.06 30.96 34.47
CA HIS A 159 -16.24 31.54 35.52
C HIS A 159 -15.01 30.67 35.76
N VAL A 160 -13.81 31.22 35.59
CA VAL A 160 -12.54 30.47 35.69
C VAL A 160 -11.68 31.04 36.82
N TYR A 161 -11.01 30.17 37.57
CA TYR A 161 -10.08 30.54 38.64
C TYR A 161 -8.65 30.57 38.12
N ILE A 162 -7.98 31.72 38.22
CA ILE A 162 -6.57 31.88 37.84
C ILE A 162 -5.69 31.65 39.07
N ASN A 163 -4.61 30.88 38.90
CA ASN A 163 -3.66 30.57 39.96
C ASN A 163 -2.21 30.84 39.51
N GLY A 164 -1.60 31.89 40.05
CA GLY A 164 -0.19 32.20 39.84
C GLY A 164 0.11 33.26 38.77
N SER A 165 1.35 33.25 38.27
CA SER A 165 1.91 34.30 37.41
C SER A 165 1.60 34.16 35.92
N CYS A 166 1.16 33.00 35.45
CA CYS A 166 0.65 32.76 34.10
C CYS A 166 -0.12 31.43 34.12
N SER A 167 -1.43 31.44 33.89
CA SER A 167 -2.29 30.25 33.89
C SER A 167 -2.92 30.05 32.51
N LEU A 168 -2.93 28.80 32.04
CA LEU A 168 -3.65 28.39 30.83
C LEU A 168 -5.15 28.29 31.14
N ILE A 169 -5.96 28.98 30.34
CA ILE A 169 -7.42 28.89 30.34
C ILE A 169 -7.84 28.11 29.11
N GLU A 170 -8.57 27.03 29.32
CA GLU A 170 -9.13 26.18 28.28
C GLU A 170 -10.65 26.32 28.27
N TYR A 171 -11.24 26.69 27.13
CA TYR A 171 -12.68 26.83 26.99
C TYR A 171 -13.18 26.22 25.67
N THR A 172 -14.24 25.40 25.71
CA THR A 172 -14.85 24.83 24.50
C THR A 172 -16.15 25.56 24.15
N PRO A 173 -16.20 26.34 23.05
CA PRO A 173 -17.45 26.95 22.60
C PRO A 173 -18.38 25.91 21.96
N TYR A 174 -19.67 25.99 22.31
CA TYR A 174 -20.72 25.14 21.72
C TYR A 174 -21.79 26.00 21.02
N LYS A 175 -22.21 25.58 19.82
CA LYS A 175 -23.37 26.15 19.08
C LYS A 175 -23.28 27.65 18.78
N LEU A 176 -22.09 28.14 18.42
CA LEU A 176 -21.91 29.50 17.90
C LEU A 176 -22.23 29.55 16.39
N THR A 177 -22.47 30.75 15.87
CA THR A 177 -22.57 30.97 14.42
C THR A 177 -21.19 30.88 13.77
N TYR A 178 -21.08 30.42 12.52
CA TYR A 178 -19.77 30.27 11.88
C TYR A 178 -19.21 31.62 11.41
N THR A 179 -18.66 32.38 12.34
CA THR A 179 -18.23 33.77 12.14
C THR A 179 -17.05 34.13 13.06
N ARG A 180 -16.54 35.36 12.92
CA ARG A 180 -15.60 35.95 13.88
C ARG A 180 -16.36 36.37 15.14
N HIS A 181 -15.89 35.92 16.30
CA HIS A 181 -16.47 36.18 17.61
C HIS A 181 -15.49 36.97 18.49
N GLU A 182 -16.04 37.82 19.37
CA GLU A 182 -15.27 38.54 20.39
C GLU A 182 -15.25 37.72 21.69
N ILE A 183 -14.07 37.41 22.20
CA ILE A 183 -13.90 36.88 23.56
C ILE A 183 -13.38 37.98 24.47
N ALA A 184 -14.08 38.17 25.59
CA ALA A 184 -13.76 39.16 26.59
C ALA A 184 -13.60 38.51 27.96
N LEU A 185 -12.39 38.62 28.50
CA LEU A 185 -12.06 38.20 29.85
C LEU A 185 -12.25 39.42 30.77
N ILE A 186 -13.18 39.33 31.72
CA ILE A 186 -13.58 40.44 32.57
C ILE A 186 -13.31 40.11 34.03
N MET A 187 -12.69 41.08 34.71
CA MET A 187 -12.50 41.08 36.14
C MET A 187 -12.74 42.50 36.66
N TYR A 188 -13.76 42.68 37.48
CA TYR A 188 -14.17 44.00 38.00
C TYR A 188 -14.33 45.03 36.86
N HIS A 189 -13.51 46.09 36.84
CA HIS A 189 -13.47 47.13 35.81
C HIS A 189 -12.43 46.90 34.70
N HIS A 190 -11.66 45.82 34.76
CA HIS A 190 -10.66 45.47 33.76
C HIS A 190 -11.22 44.45 32.76
N LYS A 191 -11.04 44.73 31.46
CA LYS A 191 -11.47 43.89 30.35
C LYS A 191 -10.29 43.69 29.40
N ILE A 192 -9.92 42.44 29.14
CA ILE A 192 -9.08 42.07 27.99
C ILE A 192 -9.99 41.52 26.90
N GLN A 193 -9.69 41.86 25.65
CA GLN A 193 -10.42 41.42 24.47
C GLN A 193 -9.48 40.71 23.51
N SER A 194 -9.95 39.62 22.93
CA SER A 194 -9.34 38.96 21.78
C SER A 194 -10.45 38.53 20.81
N TYR A 195 -10.05 38.07 19.63
CA TYR A 195 -10.95 37.61 18.59
C TYR A 195 -10.57 36.19 18.15
N PHE A 196 -11.56 35.38 17.87
CA PHE A 196 -11.37 34.05 17.28
C PHE A 196 -12.37 33.83 16.14
N ILE A 197 -12.03 32.94 15.21
CA ILE A 197 -12.88 32.58 14.08
C ILE A 197 -13.43 31.18 14.34
N PHE A 198 -14.76 31.07 14.38
CA PHE A 198 -15.46 29.80 14.53
C PHE A 198 -15.83 29.26 13.14
N ASN A 199 -15.18 28.19 12.72
CA ASN A 199 -15.35 27.60 11.40
C ASN A 199 -16.33 26.42 11.42
N GLU A 200 -16.93 26.12 10.28
CA GLU A 200 -17.64 24.86 10.05
C GLU A 200 -16.70 23.65 10.19
N CYS A 201 -17.23 22.46 10.51
CA CYS A 201 -16.40 21.25 10.66
C CYS A 201 -15.53 20.99 9.41
N PRO A 202 -14.24 20.65 9.59
CA PRO A 202 -13.33 20.40 8.49
C PRO A 202 -13.73 19.13 7.72
N ILE A 203 -13.19 18.98 6.51
CA ILE A 203 -13.46 17.79 5.67
C ILE A 203 -13.07 16.54 6.47
N GLY A 204 -13.95 15.54 6.53
CA GLY A 204 -13.76 14.33 7.35
C GLY A 204 -14.57 14.31 8.62
N PHE A 205 -15.05 15.47 9.07
CA PHE A 205 -15.84 15.62 10.27
C PHE A 205 -17.27 16.11 9.95
N ARG A 206 -18.24 15.71 10.77
CA ARG A 206 -19.63 16.13 10.71
C ARG A 206 -20.10 16.44 12.12
N GLU A 207 -20.87 17.52 12.26
CA GLU A 207 -21.42 17.90 13.55
C GLU A 207 -22.40 16.82 14.05
N ASN A 208 -22.16 16.32 15.26
CA ASN A 208 -23.05 15.38 15.94
C ASN A 208 -24.22 16.15 16.60
N SER A 209 -25.25 15.44 17.06
CA SER A 209 -26.39 15.96 17.81
C SER A 209 -26.02 16.85 19.03
N SER A 210 -24.82 16.65 19.60
CA SER A 210 -24.28 17.45 20.70
C SER A 210 -23.65 18.78 20.27
N GLY A 211 -23.51 19.05 18.97
CA GLY A 211 -22.87 20.27 18.45
C GLY A 211 -21.34 20.22 18.42
N VAL A 212 -20.77 19.01 18.37
CA VAL A 212 -19.31 18.75 18.31
C VAL A 212 -19.00 18.07 16.98
N CYS A 213 -17.88 18.43 16.34
CA CYS A 213 -17.40 17.76 15.15
C CYS A 213 -16.93 16.33 15.47
N ASP A 214 -17.64 15.34 14.93
CA ASP A 214 -17.34 13.91 15.07
C ASP A 214 -17.00 13.33 13.69
N CYS A 215 -16.48 12.11 13.61
CA CYS A 215 -16.14 11.48 12.33
C CYS A 215 -17.36 11.45 11.40
N SER A 216 -17.28 12.11 10.24
CA SER A 216 -18.27 11.93 9.16
C SER A 216 -18.25 10.51 8.56
N VAL A 217 -17.17 9.79 8.84
CA VAL A 217 -16.77 8.50 8.25
C VAL A 217 -16.90 7.36 9.28
N SER A 218 -17.77 7.52 10.29
CA SER A 218 -17.80 6.59 11.43
C SER A 218 -18.08 5.14 11.02
N ARG A 219 -17.10 4.29 11.29
CA ARG A 219 -17.10 2.82 11.14
C ARG A 219 -16.52 2.26 12.45
N GLU A 220 -16.82 1.03 12.82
CA GLU A 220 -16.45 0.45 14.14
C GLU A 220 -14.96 0.57 14.50
N ASN A 221 -14.06 0.76 13.52
CA ASN A 221 -12.61 0.81 13.70
C ASN A 221 -11.96 2.17 13.40
N VAL A 222 -12.75 3.26 13.33
CA VAL A 222 -12.24 4.61 13.02
C VAL A 222 -12.54 5.56 14.17
N THR A 223 -11.52 6.26 14.65
CA THR A 223 -11.62 7.30 15.68
C THR A 223 -10.97 8.58 15.17
N CYS A 224 -11.62 9.72 15.35
CA CYS A 224 -11.10 11.02 14.93
C CYS A 224 -10.92 11.90 16.16
N ASP A 225 -9.80 12.62 16.22
CA ASP A 225 -9.55 13.65 17.21
C ASP A 225 -9.64 15.02 16.54
N ILE A 226 -10.59 15.85 16.98
CA ILE A 226 -10.78 17.18 16.43
C ILE A 226 -9.66 18.14 16.86
N ASN A 227 -9.02 17.94 18.01
CA ASN A 227 -7.98 18.85 18.50
C ASN A 227 -6.72 18.77 17.64
N THR A 228 -6.29 17.57 17.27
CA THR A 228 -5.11 17.36 16.43
C THR A 228 -5.43 17.22 14.93
N LEU A 229 -6.72 17.12 14.57
CA LEU A 229 -7.22 16.74 13.24
C LEU A 229 -6.76 15.35 12.78
N ASP A 230 -6.33 14.52 13.72
CA ASP A 230 -5.85 13.18 13.44
C ASP A 230 -7.02 12.19 13.29
N ILE A 231 -6.93 11.36 12.26
CA ILE A 231 -7.81 10.22 12.06
C ILE A 231 -6.97 8.98 12.33
N THR A 232 -7.47 8.14 13.24
CA THR A 232 -6.88 6.84 13.54
C THR A 232 -7.82 5.75 13.07
N HIS A 233 -7.31 4.81 12.27
CA HIS A 233 -8.06 3.61 11.93
C HIS A 233 -7.28 2.34 12.24
N ASN A 234 -8.01 1.26 12.50
CA ASN A 234 -7.44 -0.06 12.71
C ASN A 234 -7.88 -1.03 11.59
N GLY A 235 -6.93 -1.84 11.13
CA GLY A 235 -7.13 -2.82 10.06
C GLY A 235 -6.90 -2.27 8.65
N LEU A 236 -7.23 -3.09 7.67
CA LEU A 236 -7.00 -2.85 6.23
C LEU A 236 -8.03 -1.89 5.65
N LEU A 237 -7.94 -0.61 6.04
CA LEU A 237 -8.77 0.48 5.57
C LEU A 237 -7.89 1.53 4.90
N TRP A 238 -8.46 2.30 3.97
CA TRP A 238 -7.85 3.54 3.53
C TRP A 238 -8.90 4.64 3.48
N ILE A 239 -8.55 5.77 4.08
CA ILE A 239 -9.39 6.96 4.15
C ILE A 239 -8.63 8.11 3.48
N GLY A 240 -9.29 8.78 2.55
CA GLY A 240 -8.71 9.96 1.91
C GLY A 240 -9.66 10.61 0.92
N THR A 241 -9.24 11.68 0.29
CA THR A 241 -10.10 12.47 -0.59
C THR A 241 -9.97 12.04 -2.06
N TYR A 242 -11.02 12.30 -2.85
CA TYR A 242 -11.09 11.93 -4.27
C TYR A 242 -10.60 13.03 -5.25
N HIS A 243 -10.19 14.22 -4.78
CA HIS A 243 -10.02 15.42 -5.62
C HIS A 243 -9.13 15.25 -6.88
N THR A 244 -9.51 15.95 -7.96
CA THR A 244 -8.99 15.77 -9.33
C THR A 244 -8.13 16.91 -9.90
N SER A 245 -7.98 18.07 -9.23
CA SER A 245 -7.24 19.19 -9.87
C SER A 245 -6.87 20.43 -9.03
N THR A 246 -7.25 20.55 -7.75
CA THR A 246 -6.92 21.72 -6.91
C THR A 246 -5.96 21.33 -5.78
N PRO A 247 -5.05 22.23 -5.33
CA PRO A 247 -4.27 21.98 -4.13
C PRO A 247 -5.24 21.70 -2.98
N PHE A 248 -5.08 20.53 -2.36
CA PHE A 248 -5.96 20.07 -1.30
C PHE A 248 -5.54 20.73 0.01
N ASN A 249 -6.50 21.34 0.71
CA ASN A 249 -6.33 21.86 2.05
C ASN A 249 -7.42 21.24 2.94
N ALA A 250 -7.07 20.29 3.80
CA ALA A 250 -8.02 19.63 4.71
C ALA A 250 -8.65 20.58 5.73
N ASN A 251 -8.00 21.72 5.97
CA ASN A 251 -8.42 22.71 6.96
C ASN A 251 -9.54 23.61 6.41
N GLU A 252 -9.79 23.60 5.10
CA GLU A 252 -10.86 24.37 4.47
C GLU A 252 -12.15 23.57 4.37
N THR A 253 -13.28 24.24 4.57
CA THR A 253 -14.60 23.68 4.28
C THR A 253 -14.86 23.69 2.79
N ASN A 254 -14.84 22.50 2.18
CA ASN A 254 -15.20 22.33 0.78
C ASN A 254 -16.52 21.54 0.65
N PRO A 255 -17.63 22.19 0.25
CA PRO A 255 -18.92 21.53 0.10
C PRO A 255 -18.98 20.53 -1.07
N ASN A 256 -17.91 20.42 -1.88
CA ASN A 256 -17.80 19.45 -2.96
C ASN A 256 -16.74 18.37 -2.68
N ALA A 257 -16.17 18.31 -1.47
CA ALA A 257 -15.22 17.26 -1.12
C ALA A 257 -15.93 15.92 -0.98
N CYS A 258 -15.34 14.90 -1.63
CA CYS A 258 -15.77 13.52 -1.50
C CYS A 258 -14.66 12.70 -0.87
N ILE A 259 -15.05 11.92 0.14
CA ILE A 259 -14.18 11.07 0.92
C ILE A 259 -14.38 9.63 0.45
N ILE A 260 -13.28 8.93 0.31
CA ILE A 260 -13.21 7.50 0.12
C ILE A 260 -12.99 6.88 1.49
N ASN A 261 -13.84 5.93 1.85
CA ASN A 261 -13.71 5.12 3.05
C ASN A 261 -13.98 3.67 2.69
N GLU A 262 -12.94 2.98 2.26
CA GLU A 262 -13.06 1.62 1.73
C GLU A 262 -11.96 0.73 2.25
N ASP A 263 -12.23 -0.58 2.28
CA ASP A 263 -11.24 -1.57 2.71
C ASP A 263 -10.04 -1.54 1.77
N CYS A 264 -8.85 -1.26 2.29
CA CYS A 264 -7.63 -1.20 1.50
C CYS A 264 -6.80 -2.45 1.67
N LEU A 265 -6.88 -3.31 0.66
CA LEU A 265 -6.39 -4.68 0.77
C LEU A 265 -4.94 -4.84 0.28
N LEU A 266 -4.41 -3.91 -0.54
CA LEU A 266 -3.05 -3.96 -1.07
C LEU A 266 -2.25 -2.73 -0.62
N TYR A 267 -1.10 -2.98 -0.02
CA TYR A 267 -0.13 -1.96 0.43
C TYR A 267 -0.61 -0.96 1.49
N CYS A 268 -1.75 -1.20 2.14
CA CYS A 268 -2.11 -0.49 3.36
C CYS A 268 -1.55 -1.17 4.61
N SER A 269 -1.27 -0.38 5.64
CA SER A 269 -0.81 -0.89 6.93
C SER A 269 -1.93 -1.68 7.61
N PRO A 270 -1.68 -2.93 8.05
CA PRO A 270 -2.65 -3.69 8.85
C PRO A 270 -2.67 -3.26 10.33
N ASN A 271 -1.67 -2.47 10.76
CA ASN A 271 -1.53 -1.98 12.13
C ASN A 271 -2.29 -0.65 12.30
N PRO A 272 -2.69 -0.28 13.53
CA PRO A 272 -3.29 1.02 13.79
C PRO A 272 -2.37 2.14 13.30
N VAL A 273 -2.93 3.04 12.49
CA VAL A 273 -2.23 4.18 11.92
C VAL A 273 -3.00 5.45 12.23
N THR A 274 -2.28 6.46 12.66
CA THR A 274 -2.77 7.81 12.93
C THR A 274 -2.22 8.73 11.85
N PHE A 275 -3.11 9.45 11.18
CA PHE A 275 -2.75 10.29 10.05
C PHE A 275 -3.68 11.51 9.94
N GLN A 276 -3.24 12.52 9.21
CA GLN A 276 -4.06 13.68 8.86
C GLN A 276 -4.52 13.58 7.42
N LEU A 277 -5.69 14.13 7.09
CA LEU A 277 -6.19 14.12 5.71
C LEU A 277 -5.25 14.84 4.73
N ASN A 278 -4.40 15.75 5.20
CA ASN A 278 -3.34 16.38 4.40
C ASN A 278 -2.18 15.43 4.07
N ASP A 279 -1.92 14.41 4.89
CA ASP A 279 -0.87 13.40 4.70
C ASP A 279 -1.44 11.98 4.82
N THR A 280 -2.13 11.55 3.75
CA THR A 280 -2.72 10.21 3.67
C THR A 280 -1.70 9.10 3.41
N ASP A 281 -0.45 9.44 3.06
CA ASP A 281 0.56 8.48 2.62
C ASP A 281 1.10 7.62 3.76
N THR A 282 0.93 8.07 5.00
CA THR A 282 1.25 7.35 6.25
C THR A 282 0.45 6.05 6.41
N GLN A 283 -0.72 5.93 5.77
CA GLN A 283 -1.53 4.71 5.75
C GLN A 283 -0.89 3.58 4.90
N CYS A 284 0.13 3.89 4.10
CA CYS A 284 0.71 2.99 3.11
C CYS A 284 2.03 2.34 3.56
N VAL A 285 2.30 1.13 3.08
CA VAL A 285 3.57 0.39 3.25
C VAL A 285 4.40 0.37 1.97
N ASP A 286 5.65 -0.14 2.03
CA ASP A 286 6.55 -0.29 0.86
C ASP A 286 6.83 1.02 0.09
N THR A 287 6.80 2.17 0.77
CA THR A 287 6.95 3.52 0.19
C THR A 287 5.93 3.84 -0.92
N ARG A 288 4.79 3.16 -0.88
CA ARG A 288 3.58 3.55 -1.62
C ARG A 288 2.96 4.80 -1.00
N GLY A 289 2.09 5.44 -1.76
CA GLY A 289 1.36 6.64 -1.36
C GLY A 289 0.23 6.92 -2.35
N GLN A 290 -0.27 8.15 -2.30
CA GLN A 290 -1.40 8.63 -3.10
C GLN A 290 -2.68 7.83 -2.83
N ARG A 291 -3.69 7.99 -3.67
CA ARG A 291 -5.01 7.39 -3.47
C ARG A 291 -4.91 5.87 -3.31
N MET A 292 -5.42 5.36 -2.19
CA MET A 292 -5.44 3.93 -1.84
C MET A 292 -4.08 3.23 -2.00
N CYS A 293 -2.97 3.93 -1.73
CA CYS A 293 -1.62 3.38 -1.87
C CYS A 293 -1.30 2.86 -3.28
N GLY A 294 -1.99 3.38 -4.30
CA GLY A 294 -1.91 2.94 -5.70
C GLY A 294 -0.63 3.30 -6.42
N SER A 295 0.01 4.40 -6.02
CA SER A 295 1.18 4.95 -6.67
C SER A 295 2.36 5.06 -5.70
N CYS A 296 3.53 5.43 -6.22
CA CYS A 296 4.69 5.72 -5.38
C CYS A 296 4.62 7.13 -4.82
N ARG A 297 5.21 7.35 -3.65
CA ARG A 297 5.40 8.70 -3.10
C ARG A 297 6.25 9.56 -4.04
N ASP A 298 6.11 10.87 -3.92
CA ASP A 298 6.90 11.80 -4.72
C ASP A 298 8.41 11.57 -4.55
N GLY A 299 9.13 11.55 -5.68
CA GLY A 299 10.56 11.22 -5.72
C GLY A 299 10.89 9.71 -5.71
N TYR A 300 9.89 8.84 -5.57
CA TYR A 300 10.04 7.38 -5.70
C TYR A 300 9.48 6.89 -7.03
N SER A 301 9.99 5.76 -7.49
CA SER A 301 9.54 5.11 -8.73
C SER A 301 9.22 3.65 -8.47
N LEU A 302 8.29 3.10 -9.25
CA LEU A 302 7.94 1.70 -9.16
C LEU A 302 9.12 0.84 -9.61
N LEU A 303 9.47 -0.20 -8.85
CA LEU A 303 10.55 -1.11 -9.22
C LEU A 303 10.04 -2.15 -10.23
N MET A 304 10.79 -2.38 -11.30
CA MET A 304 10.53 -3.47 -12.23
C MET A 304 10.81 -4.80 -11.52
N GLY A 305 9.90 -5.76 -11.58
CA GLY A 305 10.04 -7.09 -10.95
C GLY A 305 9.33 -7.26 -9.61
N SER A 306 9.00 -6.18 -8.90
CA SER A 306 8.09 -6.21 -7.75
C SER A 306 7.06 -5.09 -7.82
N ASN A 307 6.20 -4.98 -6.82
CA ASN A 307 5.23 -3.90 -6.69
C ASN A 307 5.66 -2.89 -5.60
N LYS A 308 6.94 -2.85 -5.25
CA LYS A 308 7.50 -1.89 -4.29
C LYS A 308 7.99 -0.63 -5.00
N CYS A 309 8.08 0.45 -4.25
CA CYS A 309 8.66 1.70 -4.72
C CYS A 309 10.11 1.85 -4.22
N GLY A 310 10.94 2.52 -4.99
CA GLY A 310 12.34 2.77 -4.66
C GLY A 310 12.88 4.03 -5.34
N GLN A 311 13.97 4.59 -4.81
CA GLN A 311 14.56 5.81 -5.36
C GLN A 311 15.45 5.50 -6.57
N CYS A 312 15.24 6.26 -7.63
CA CYS A 312 15.88 6.11 -8.92
C CYS A 312 16.84 7.27 -9.22
N HIS A 313 18.15 7.05 -9.11
CA HIS A 313 19.15 8.13 -9.19
C HIS A 313 19.81 8.30 -10.57
N ASN A 314 19.89 7.24 -11.40
CA ASN A 314 20.73 7.25 -12.61
C ASN A 314 19.94 6.94 -13.90
N ASN A 315 19.80 7.92 -14.78
CA ASN A 315 19.15 7.74 -16.08
C ASN A 315 19.94 6.84 -17.06
N TYR A 316 21.28 6.79 -16.97
CA TYR A 316 22.11 5.93 -17.82
C TYR A 316 21.94 4.43 -17.54
N MET A 317 21.45 4.07 -16.35
CA MET A 317 21.21 2.67 -16.00
C MET A 317 20.09 2.05 -16.87
N MET A 318 19.13 2.86 -17.33
CA MET A 318 18.07 2.41 -18.24
C MET A 318 18.66 1.76 -19.51
N ILE A 319 19.65 2.41 -20.13
CA ILE A 319 20.30 1.91 -21.35
C ILE A 319 21.04 0.60 -21.05
N ALA A 320 21.76 0.53 -19.93
CA ALA A 320 22.45 -0.67 -19.50
C ALA A 320 21.47 -1.84 -19.28
N TRP A 321 20.33 -1.58 -18.64
CA TRP A 321 19.28 -2.58 -18.44
C TRP A 321 18.67 -3.04 -19.76
N ILE A 322 18.33 -2.13 -20.67
CA ILE A 322 17.82 -2.49 -22.01
C ILE A 322 18.82 -3.38 -22.75
N ALA A 323 20.11 -3.04 -22.73
CA ALA A 323 21.15 -3.84 -23.37
C ALA A 323 21.29 -5.24 -22.73
N LEU A 324 21.27 -5.31 -21.38
CA LEU A 324 21.29 -6.57 -20.66
C LEU A 324 20.09 -7.46 -21.05
N PHE A 325 18.88 -6.90 -21.08
CA PHE A 325 17.68 -7.65 -21.44
C PHE A 325 17.67 -8.09 -22.90
N ALA A 326 18.23 -7.27 -23.79
CA ALA A 326 18.39 -7.65 -25.17
C ALA A 326 19.27 -8.92 -25.28
N VAL A 327 20.41 -8.94 -24.59
CA VAL A 327 21.32 -10.09 -24.56
C VAL A 327 20.69 -11.31 -23.89
N MET A 328 20.04 -11.14 -22.74
CA MET A 328 19.41 -12.24 -22.00
C MET A 328 18.27 -12.89 -22.78
N GLY A 329 17.49 -12.12 -23.54
CA GLY A 329 16.45 -12.65 -24.42
C GLY A 329 17.04 -13.54 -25.53
N VAL A 330 18.14 -13.12 -26.16
CA VAL A 330 18.84 -13.93 -27.17
C VAL A 330 19.42 -15.20 -26.54
N LEU A 331 20.05 -15.08 -25.36
CA LEU A 331 20.61 -16.22 -24.63
C LEU A 331 19.53 -17.24 -24.25
N LEU A 332 18.36 -16.79 -23.81
CA LEU A 332 17.22 -17.66 -23.52
C LEU A 332 16.80 -18.45 -24.77
N VAL A 333 16.66 -17.78 -25.93
CA VAL A 333 16.28 -18.46 -27.18
C VAL A 333 17.34 -19.49 -27.58
N VAL A 334 18.62 -19.14 -27.49
CA VAL A 334 19.72 -20.08 -27.78
C VAL A 334 19.72 -21.27 -26.82
N LEU A 335 19.48 -21.05 -25.53
CA LEU A 335 19.41 -22.10 -24.51
C LEU A 335 18.26 -23.07 -24.78
N LEU A 336 17.06 -22.57 -25.13
CA LEU A 336 15.91 -23.40 -25.48
C LEU A 336 16.20 -24.29 -26.69
N ILE A 337 16.91 -23.76 -27.69
CA ILE A 337 17.33 -24.52 -28.87
C ILE A 337 18.38 -25.57 -28.50
N ALA A 338 19.41 -25.18 -27.74
CA ALA A 338 20.54 -26.04 -27.37
C ALA A 338 20.11 -27.22 -26.48
N LEU A 339 19.23 -26.98 -25.50
CA LEU A 339 18.72 -28.01 -24.60
C LEU A 339 17.53 -28.78 -25.17
N ASN A 340 16.98 -28.35 -26.32
CA ASN A 340 15.72 -28.86 -26.86
C ASN A 340 14.57 -28.84 -25.83
N LEU A 341 14.58 -27.82 -24.95
CA LEU A 341 13.59 -27.63 -23.89
C LEU A 341 12.31 -27.05 -24.51
N THR A 342 11.57 -27.91 -25.20
CA THR A 342 10.45 -27.52 -26.05
C THR A 342 9.17 -28.24 -25.64
N VAL A 343 8.03 -27.61 -25.93
CA VAL A 343 6.70 -28.19 -25.65
C VAL A 343 6.50 -29.54 -26.35
N SER A 344 7.19 -29.79 -27.48
CA SER A 344 7.13 -31.06 -28.22
C SER A 344 7.69 -32.26 -27.46
N VAL A 345 8.54 -32.04 -26.45
CA VAL A 345 9.04 -33.12 -25.57
C VAL A 345 7.99 -33.50 -24.53
N GLY A 346 7.11 -32.57 -24.15
CA GLY A 346 6.03 -32.78 -23.18
C GLY A 346 6.40 -32.52 -21.72
N THR A 347 7.67 -32.38 -21.36
CA THR A 347 8.12 -32.18 -19.96
C THR A 347 7.76 -30.80 -19.37
N LEU A 348 7.35 -29.84 -20.21
CA LEU A 348 7.12 -28.44 -19.79
C LEU A 348 5.67 -28.09 -19.46
N ASN A 349 4.67 -28.78 -20.01
CA ASN A 349 3.28 -28.32 -19.90
C ASN A 349 2.79 -28.19 -18.46
N GLY A 350 2.95 -29.24 -17.65
CA GLY A 350 2.61 -29.22 -16.22
C GLY A 350 3.44 -28.21 -15.42
N LEU A 351 4.73 -28.08 -15.74
CA LEU A 351 5.63 -27.13 -15.11
C LEU A 351 5.19 -25.67 -15.34
N LEU A 352 4.85 -25.34 -16.59
CA LEU A 352 4.37 -24.01 -16.95
C LEU A 352 3.03 -23.74 -16.29
N PHE A 353 2.09 -24.70 -16.33
CA PHE A 353 0.83 -24.55 -15.61
C PHE A 353 1.04 -24.23 -14.13
N TYR A 354 1.90 -24.96 -13.43
CA TYR A 354 2.25 -24.69 -12.04
C TYR A 354 2.77 -23.26 -11.84
N ALA A 355 3.87 -22.90 -12.53
CA ALA A 355 4.51 -21.60 -12.37
C ALA A 355 3.54 -20.43 -12.65
N ASN A 356 2.66 -20.61 -13.63
CA ASN A 356 1.68 -19.61 -14.03
C ASN A 356 0.63 -19.38 -12.93
N ILE A 357 0.06 -20.46 -12.37
CA ILE A 357 -0.93 -20.35 -11.29
C ILE A 357 -0.29 -19.74 -10.04
N VAL A 358 0.90 -20.21 -9.64
CA VAL A 358 1.57 -19.68 -8.46
C VAL A 358 1.84 -18.19 -8.58
N LYS A 359 2.28 -17.71 -9.75
CA LYS A 359 2.54 -16.28 -9.95
C LYS A 359 1.26 -15.44 -10.00
N LEU A 360 0.15 -16.02 -10.44
CA LEU A 360 -1.17 -15.36 -10.43
C LEU A 360 -1.73 -15.26 -9.00
N TYR A 361 -1.55 -16.31 -8.20
CA TYR A 361 -2.08 -16.43 -6.83
C TYR A 361 -1.06 -16.04 -5.74
N GLU A 362 0.09 -15.47 -6.12
CA GLU A 362 1.13 -15.00 -5.18
C GLU A 362 0.55 -14.17 -4.00
N PRO A 363 -0.33 -13.17 -4.21
CA PRO A 363 -0.90 -12.41 -3.08
C PRO A 363 -1.87 -13.23 -2.22
N VAL A 364 -2.43 -14.31 -2.76
CA VAL A 364 -3.32 -15.23 -2.03
C VAL A 364 -2.50 -16.22 -1.21
N PHE A 365 -1.42 -16.78 -1.76
CA PHE A 365 -0.61 -17.80 -1.07
C PHE A 365 0.27 -17.24 0.05
N SER A 366 0.83 -16.04 -0.11
CA SER A 366 1.68 -15.45 0.94
C SER A 366 1.65 -13.92 0.92
N ARG A 367 1.16 -13.31 2.01
CA ARG A 367 1.20 -11.86 2.22
C ARG A 367 2.64 -11.33 2.37
N LYS A 368 3.53 -12.10 3.01
CA LYS A 368 4.95 -11.74 3.22
C LYS A 368 5.84 -12.05 2.01
N GLY A 369 5.26 -12.62 0.94
CA GLY A 369 6.00 -13.13 -0.21
C GLY A 369 6.70 -14.46 0.07
N ALA A 370 7.17 -15.13 -0.99
CA ALA A 370 8.05 -16.27 -0.87
C ALA A 370 9.49 -15.83 -0.61
N LEU A 371 10.38 -16.76 -0.25
CA LEU A 371 11.82 -16.48 -0.21
C LEU A 371 12.27 -15.84 -1.55
N PRO A 372 13.07 -14.75 -1.53
CA PRO A 372 13.40 -13.98 -2.74
C PRO A 372 13.92 -14.85 -3.89
N VAL A 373 14.80 -15.80 -3.57
CA VAL A 373 15.39 -16.74 -4.55
C VAL A 373 14.31 -17.60 -5.22
N LEU A 374 13.32 -18.08 -4.47
CA LEU A 374 12.26 -18.93 -5.01
C LEU A 374 11.33 -18.12 -5.93
N SER A 375 10.93 -16.91 -5.50
CA SER A 375 10.07 -16.03 -6.32
C SER A 375 10.77 -15.58 -7.61
N GLN A 376 12.08 -15.38 -7.57
CA GLN A 376 12.88 -15.01 -8.74
C GLN A 376 12.87 -16.09 -9.82
N VAL A 377 13.10 -17.36 -9.44
CA VAL A 377 13.08 -18.48 -10.41
C VAL A 377 11.71 -18.66 -11.04
N ILE A 378 10.64 -18.55 -10.26
CA ILE A 378 9.26 -18.63 -10.77
C ILE A 378 8.97 -17.47 -11.73
N SER A 379 9.45 -16.28 -11.40
CA SER A 379 9.31 -15.10 -12.25
C SER A 379 10.02 -15.32 -13.60
N TRP A 380 11.24 -15.84 -13.62
CA TRP A 380 11.95 -16.15 -14.87
C TRP A 380 11.24 -17.18 -15.75
N ILE A 381 10.67 -18.24 -15.16
CA ILE A 381 9.88 -19.24 -15.89
C ILE A 381 8.62 -18.58 -16.52
N ASN A 382 8.05 -17.58 -15.85
CA ASN A 382 6.92 -16.78 -16.35
C ASN A 382 7.33 -15.63 -17.28
N LEU A 383 8.60 -15.56 -17.70
CA LEU A 383 9.16 -14.45 -18.50
C LEU A 383 9.06 -13.07 -17.81
N ASP A 384 8.96 -13.05 -16.48
CA ASP A 384 9.10 -11.83 -15.67
C ASP A 384 10.56 -11.58 -15.30
N PHE A 385 10.87 -10.33 -14.96
CA PHE A 385 12.23 -9.90 -14.60
C PHE A 385 12.78 -10.66 -13.38
N GLY A 386 11.95 -10.85 -12.34
CA GLY A 386 12.30 -11.65 -11.16
C GLY A 386 13.27 -11.01 -10.17
N PHE A 387 13.87 -9.87 -10.50
CA PHE A 387 14.66 -9.04 -9.58
C PHE A 387 14.11 -7.62 -9.56
N GLU A 388 14.23 -6.95 -8.42
CA GLU A 388 13.78 -5.58 -8.21
C GLU A 388 14.77 -4.60 -8.85
N ILE A 389 14.33 -3.85 -9.85
CA ILE A 389 15.17 -2.93 -10.61
C ILE A 389 14.50 -1.58 -10.73
N CYS A 390 15.23 -0.52 -10.42
CA CYS A 390 14.87 0.81 -10.87
C CYS A 390 15.18 0.95 -12.37
N PHE A 391 14.15 1.02 -13.22
CA PHE A 391 14.33 1.12 -14.67
C PHE A 391 14.60 2.58 -15.12
N TYR A 392 13.77 3.53 -14.69
CA TYR A 392 13.99 4.97 -14.84
C TYR A 392 13.17 5.75 -13.79
N ASN A 393 13.50 7.03 -13.58
CA ASN A 393 12.83 7.88 -12.59
C ASN A 393 11.42 8.30 -13.06
N GLY A 394 10.41 8.16 -12.20
CA GLY A 394 9.00 8.43 -12.47
C GLY A 394 8.26 7.27 -13.15
N MET A 395 8.79 6.04 -13.10
CA MET A 395 8.07 4.88 -13.64
C MET A 395 6.84 4.55 -12.78
N ASP A 396 5.67 4.50 -13.42
CA ASP A 396 4.38 4.19 -12.81
C ASP A 396 3.84 2.81 -13.24
N SER A 397 2.70 2.41 -12.67
CA SER A 397 2.03 1.16 -13.01
C SER A 397 1.64 1.09 -14.49
N PHE A 398 1.27 2.22 -15.11
CA PHE A 398 0.91 2.29 -16.52
C PHE A 398 2.09 1.94 -17.44
N ALA A 399 3.26 2.57 -17.22
CA ALA A 399 4.47 2.28 -17.99
C ALA A 399 4.92 0.82 -17.80
N LYS A 400 4.83 0.31 -16.57
CA LYS A 400 5.13 -1.09 -16.27
C LYS A 400 4.29 -2.05 -17.12
N GLN A 401 2.98 -1.84 -17.26
CA GLN A 401 2.14 -2.74 -18.08
C GLN A 401 2.50 -2.70 -19.58
N TRP A 402 2.86 -1.53 -20.13
CA TRP A 402 3.35 -1.45 -21.51
C TRP A 402 4.63 -2.26 -21.73
N LEU A 403 5.58 -2.19 -20.79
CA LEU A 403 6.79 -3.01 -20.84
C LEU A 403 6.47 -4.51 -20.77
N GLN A 404 5.45 -4.90 -20.00
CA GLN A 404 5.01 -6.30 -19.93
C GLN A 404 4.44 -6.81 -21.27
N PHE A 405 3.74 -5.95 -22.03
CA PHE A 405 3.29 -6.27 -23.39
C PHE A 405 4.44 -6.28 -24.41
N ALA A 406 5.41 -5.37 -24.29
CA ALA A 406 6.52 -5.25 -25.23
C ALA A 406 7.47 -6.45 -25.18
N PHE A 407 7.70 -7.02 -23.99
CA PHE A 407 8.69 -8.09 -23.80
C PHE A 407 8.38 -9.39 -24.60
N PRO A 408 7.15 -9.95 -24.59
CA PRO A 408 6.80 -11.07 -25.45
C PRO A 408 6.97 -10.78 -26.96
N LEU A 409 6.56 -9.59 -27.40
CA LEU A 409 6.68 -9.18 -28.80
C LEU A 409 8.14 -9.12 -29.24
N TYR A 410 9.02 -8.63 -28.36
CA TYR A 410 10.47 -8.64 -28.57
C TYR A 410 11.00 -10.05 -28.81
N LEU A 411 10.64 -11.03 -27.97
CA LEU A 411 11.08 -12.42 -28.15
C LEU A 411 10.55 -13.03 -29.45
N TRP A 412 9.32 -12.71 -29.87
CA TRP A 412 8.77 -13.14 -31.15
C TRP A 412 9.54 -12.57 -32.33
N ILE A 413 9.94 -11.29 -32.27
CA ILE A 413 10.75 -10.66 -33.31
C ILE A 413 12.11 -11.36 -33.44
N ILE A 414 12.78 -11.68 -32.33
CA ILE A 414 14.07 -12.40 -32.36
C ILE A 414 13.94 -13.73 -33.10
N ILE A 415 12.96 -14.57 -32.71
CA ILE A 415 12.82 -15.89 -33.32
C ILE A 415 12.40 -15.81 -34.79
N ILE A 416 11.55 -14.84 -35.17
CA ILE A 416 11.19 -14.59 -36.57
C ILE A 416 12.44 -14.21 -37.37
N ILE A 417 13.31 -13.35 -36.83
CA ILE A 417 14.59 -12.98 -37.47
C ILE A 417 15.49 -14.21 -37.60
N ILE A 418 15.62 -15.04 -36.57
CA ILE A 418 16.41 -16.28 -36.62
C ILE A 418 15.86 -17.22 -37.71
N ILE A 419 14.54 -17.40 -37.80
CA ILE A 419 13.90 -18.23 -38.84
C ILE A 419 14.19 -17.67 -40.24
N GLN A 420 14.09 -16.36 -40.43
CA GLN A 420 14.40 -15.71 -41.72
C GLN A 420 15.88 -15.88 -42.09
N LEU A 421 16.79 -15.74 -41.12
CA LEU A 421 18.22 -15.96 -41.31
C LEU A 421 18.54 -17.42 -41.65
N CYS A 422 17.92 -18.39 -40.97
CA CYS A 422 18.03 -19.80 -41.31
C CYS A 422 17.59 -20.08 -42.75
N LYS A 423 16.49 -19.46 -43.20
CA LYS A 423 15.99 -19.61 -44.58
C LYS A 423 16.96 -19.01 -45.61
N ARG A 424 17.64 -17.90 -45.28
CA ARG A 424 18.59 -17.22 -46.19
C ARG A 424 19.96 -17.91 -46.21
N TYR A 425 20.42 -18.44 -45.08
CA TYR A 425 21.75 -19.05 -44.94
C TYR A 425 21.63 -20.56 -44.69
N GLY A 426 21.74 -21.36 -45.76
CA GLY A 426 21.60 -22.82 -45.69
C GLY A 426 22.58 -23.52 -44.73
N LYS A 427 23.72 -22.91 -44.41
CA LYS A 427 24.65 -23.42 -43.38
C LYS A 427 24.06 -23.35 -41.96
N VAL A 428 23.36 -22.27 -41.63
CA VAL A 428 22.68 -22.09 -40.33
C VAL A 428 21.44 -22.97 -40.26
N SER A 429 20.72 -23.14 -41.39
CA SER A 429 19.59 -24.07 -41.48
C SER A 429 19.97 -25.51 -41.15
N ARG A 430 21.18 -25.98 -41.48
CA ARG A 430 21.65 -27.33 -41.12
C ARG A 430 21.97 -27.49 -39.64
N LEU A 431 22.29 -26.39 -38.94
CA LEU A 431 22.60 -26.39 -37.52
C LEU A 431 21.34 -26.25 -36.64
N MET A 432 20.34 -25.47 -37.07
CA MET A 432 19.20 -25.06 -36.24
C MET A 432 17.83 -25.48 -36.79
N GLY A 433 17.74 -26.00 -38.03
CA GLY A 433 16.48 -26.09 -38.78
C GLY A 433 15.40 -27.01 -38.21
N SER A 434 15.76 -28.09 -37.51
CA SER A 434 14.77 -29.04 -36.95
C SER A 434 14.10 -28.55 -35.67
N HIS A 435 14.77 -27.69 -34.88
CA HIS A 435 14.31 -27.30 -33.54
C HIS A 435 13.69 -25.89 -33.48
N ALA A 436 13.80 -25.10 -34.56
CA ALA A 436 13.31 -23.72 -34.57
C ALA A 436 11.79 -23.60 -34.39
N VAL A 437 10.99 -24.46 -35.02
CA VAL A 437 9.52 -24.42 -34.92
C VAL A 437 9.03 -24.85 -33.53
N PRO A 438 9.51 -25.95 -32.92
CA PRO A 438 9.16 -26.28 -31.54
C PRO A 438 9.52 -25.20 -30.51
N VAL A 439 10.66 -24.51 -30.70
CA VAL A 439 11.04 -23.39 -29.82
C VAL A 439 10.10 -22.20 -30.00
N LEU A 440 9.70 -21.89 -31.24
CA LEU A 440 8.69 -20.86 -31.51
C LEU A 440 7.37 -21.18 -30.80
N SER A 441 6.87 -22.42 -30.90
CA SER A 441 5.67 -22.86 -30.17
C SER A 441 5.83 -22.73 -28.65
N THR A 442 7.01 -23.05 -28.13
CA THR A 442 7.31 -22.91 -26.70
C THR A 442 7.28 -21.44 -26.26
N LEU A 443 7.88 -20.55 -27.03
CA LEU A 443 7.85 -19.11 -26.78
C LEU A 443 6.44 -18.54 -26.87
N PHE A 444 5.61 -18.99 -27.81
CA PHE A 444 4.20 -18.59 -27.89
C PHE A 444 3.42 -19.03 -26.65
N LEU A 445 3.65 -20.23 -26.14
CA LEU A 445 2.99 -20.72 -24.92
C LEU A 445 3.41 -19.93 -23.67
N LEU A 446 4.71 -19.66 -23.52
CA LEU A 446 5.22 -18.81 -22.43
C LEU A 446 4.67 -17.39 -22.50
N SER A 447 4.67 -16.82 -23.71
CA SER A 447 4.15 -15.48 -23.98
C SER A 447 2.65 -15.40 -23.72
N TYR A 448 1.88 -16.42 -24.10
CA TYR A 448 0.45 -16.50 -23.85
C TYR A 448 0.14 -16.28 -22.37
N THR A 449 0.82 -16.98 -21.47
CA THR A 449 0.55 -16.81 -20.05
C THR A 449 0.85 -15.40 -19.58
N LYS A 450 2.01 -14.87 -19.95
CA LYS A 450 2.41 -13.51 -19.56
C LYS A 450 1.39 -12.48 -20.04
N LEU A 451 0.98 -12.56 -21.30
CA LEU A 451 -0.03 -11.67 -21.89
C LEU A 451 -1.39 -11.79 -21.19
N VAL A 452 -1.84 -13.01 -20.91
CA VAL A 452 -3.13 -13.23 -20.20
C VAL A 452 -3.09 -12.63 -18.80
N ARG A 453 -1.99 -12.80 -18.05
CA ARG A 453 -1.83 -12.18 -16.73
C ARG A 453 -1.84 -10.66 -16.82
N THR A 454 -1.11 -10.07 -17.78
CA THR A 454 -1.11 -8.61 -17.99
C THR A 454 -2.50 -8.11 -18.36
N ILE A 455 -3.24 -8.81 -19.23
CA ILE A 455 -4.63 -8.48 -19.58
C ILE A 455 -5.52 -8.50 -18.34
N VAL A 456 -5.40 -9.53 -17.49
CA VAL A 456 -6.15 -9.61 -16.22
C VAL A 456 -5.87 -8.41 -15.33
N ILE A 457 -4.60 -8.02 -15.14
CA ILE A 457 -4.24 -6.86 -14.30
C ILE A 457 -4.80 -5.55 -14.89
N VAL A 458 -4.82 -5.40 -16.22
CA VAL A 458 -5.38 -4.21 -16.89
C VAL A 458 -6.91 -4.18 -16.81
N LEU A 459 -7.58 -5.32 -16.96
CA LEU A 459 -9.05 -5.42 -16.93
C LEU A 459 -9.62 -5.46 -15.51
N HIS A 460 -8.78 -5.57 -14.48
CA HIS A 460 -9.24 -5.64 -13.11
C HIS A 460 -9.78 -4.27 -12.66
N LYS A 461 -11.10 -4.20 -12.59
CA LYS A 461 -11.88 -3.03 -12.20
C LYS A 461 -12.10 -3.08 -10.69
N ARG A 462 -12.04 -1.91 -10.06
CA ARG A 462 -12.47 -1.72 -8.67
C ARG A 462 -13.58 -0.69 -8.59
N GLU A 463 -14.68 -1.01 -7.93
CA GLU A 463 -15.70 -0.02 -7.58
C GLU A 463 -15.42 0.53 -6.18
N VAL A 464 -15.50 1.85 -6.06
CA VAL A 464 -15.25 2.58 -4.81
C VAL A 464 -16.44 3.47 -4.55
N THR A 465 -16.96 3.43 -3.32
CA THR A 465 -18.01 4.35 -2.88
C THR A 465 -17.40 5.67 -2.39
N LEU A 466 -17.98 6.77 -2.83
CA LEU A 466 -17.64 8.12 -2.42
C LEU A 466 -18.73 8.66 -1.51
N HIS A 467 -18.31 9.13 -0.34
CA HIS A 467 -19.14 9.86 0.60
C HIS A 467 -18.87 11.36 0.41
N CYS A 468 -19.79 12.03 -0.28
CA CYS A 468 -19.71 13.47 -0.49
C CYS A 468 -20.57 14.20 0.56
N THR A 469 -20.16 15.41 0.94
CA THR A 469 -20.83 16.24 1.96
C THR A 469 -22.30 16.57 1.63
N ASN A 470 -22.66 16.64 0.34
CA ASN A 470 -24.03 16.88 -0.15
C ASN A 470 -24.95 15.63 -0.14
N GLU A 471 -24.71 14.67 0.77
CA GLU A 471 -25.47 13.42 0.97
C GLU A 471 -25.55 12.44 -0.22
N SER A 472 -25.01 12.78 -1.39
CA SER A 472 -24.98 11.86 -2.53
C SER A 472 -23.85 10.84 -2.38
N VAL A 473 -24.19 9.58 -2.06
CA VAL A 473 -23.28 8.45 -2.24
C VAL A 473 -23.10 8.21 -3.73
N ARG A 474 -21.86 8.32 -4.23
CA ARG A 474 -21.53 8.12 -5.64
C ARG A 474 -20.54 6.97 -5.78
N SER A 475 -20.79 6.02 -6.67
CA SER A 475 -19.78 5.02 -7.02
C SER A 475 -18.89 5.51 -8.15
N VAL A 476 -17.58 5.26 -8.04
CA VAL A 476 -16.60 5.50 -9.10
C VAL A 476 -15.83 4.22 -9.38
N SER A 477 -15.65 3.93 -10.67
CA SER A 477 -14.83 2.83 -11.13
C SER A 477 -13.38 3.26 -11.31
N LEU A 478 -12.46 2.66 -10.55
CA LEU A 478 -11.03 2.92 -10.59
C LEU A 478 -10.28 1.68 -11.12
N TRP A 479 -9.10 1.89 -11.66
CA TRP A 479 -8.22 0.78 -12.03
C TRP A 479 -7.60 0.16 -10.77
N TYR A 480 -7.72 -1.16 -10.60
CA TYR A 480 -7.32 -1.82 -9.36
C TYR A 480 -5.82 -1.66 -9.03
N GLU A 481 -4.93 -1.75 -10.01
CA GLU A 481 -3.47 -1.67 -9.79
C GLU A 481 -3.00 -0.25 -9.47
N ASP A 482 -3.72 0.79 -9.94
CA ASP A 482 -3.43 2.19 -9.63
C ASP A 482 -4.75 2.99 -9.54
N PRO A 483 -5.37 3.04 -8.33
CA PRO A 483 -6.63 3.74 -8.10
C PRO A 483 -6.60 5.26 -8.34
N ASN A 484 -5.43 5.85 -8.58
CA ASN A 484 -5.35 7.26 -9.02
C ASN A 484 -5.94 7.44 -10.43
N VAL A 485 -6.05 6.37 -11.21
CA VAL A 485 -6.51 6.39 -12.60
C VAL A 485 -7.93 5.85 -12.69
N GLU A 486 -8.82 6.62 -13.31
CA GLU A 486 -10.18 6.16 -13.59
C GLU A 486 -10.20 5.01 -14.59
N TYR A 487 -11.05 4.01 -14.32
CA TYR A 487 -11.17 2.82 -15.16
C TYR A 487 -11.66 3.18 -16.56
N ALA A 488 -11.00 2.60 -17.57
CA ALA A 488 -11.28 2.81 -19.00
C ALA A 488 -11.32 4.29 -19.47
N LYS A 489 -10.70 5.22 -18.74
CA LYS A 489 -10.63 6.65 -19.07
C LYS A 489 -9.20 7.18 -19.07
N GLY A 490 -9.00 8.38 -19.63
CA GLY A 490 -7.70 9.06 -19.66
C GLY A 490 -6.58 8.16 -20.21
N LYS A 491 -5.45 8.08 -19.48
CA LYS A 491 -4.32 7.21 -19.86
C LYS A 491 -4.68 5.73 -19.89
N HIS A 492 -5.59 5.26 -19.03
CA HIS A 492 -5.98 3.85 -18.99
C HIS A 492 -6.80 3.41 -20.21
N ALA A 493 -7.54 4.31 -20.85
CA ALA A 493 -8.37 3.97 -22.03
C ALA A 493 -7.54 3.33 -23.16
N GLY A 494 -6.33 3.86 -23.43
CA GLY A 494 -5.42 3.31 -24.44
C GLY A 494 -4.91 1.91 -24.07
N LEU A 495 -4.53 1.71 -22.81
CA LEU A 495 -4.07 0.41 -22.30
C LEU A 495 -5.19 -0.63 -22.31
N PHE A 496 -6.40 -0.23 -21.91
CA PHE A 496 -7.61 -1.05 -21.95
C PHE A 496 -7.95 -1.49 -23.38
N GLY A 497 -7.96 -0.55 -24.34
CA GLY A 497 -8.19 -0.85 -25.75
C GLY A 497 -7.14 -1.81 -26.33
N PHE A 498 -5.86 -1.62 -25.98
CA PHE A 498 -4.78 -2.52 -26.40
C PHE A 498 -4.92 -3.92 -25.79
N ALA A 499 -5.27 -4.03 -24.51
CA ALA A 499 -5.50 -5.32 -23.85
C ALA A 499 -6.66 -6.10 -24.51
N LEU A 500 -7.75 -5.41 -24.86
CA LEU A 500 -8.86 -6.02 -25.62
C LEU A 500 -8.43 -6.47 -27.02
N LEU A 501 -7.64 -5.65 -27.72
CA LEU A 501 -7.08 -6.01 -29.03
C LEU A 501 -6.24 -7.29 -28.94
N VAL A 502 -5.29 -7.37 -28.01
CA VAL A 502 -4.47 -8.58 -27.81
C VAL A 502 -5.34 -9.78 -27.42
N SER A 503 -6.37 -9.58 -26.60
CA SER A 503 -7.31 -10.64 -26.23
C SER A 503 -8.04 -11.22 -27.43
N VAL A 504 -8.62 -10.35 -28.28
CA VAL A 504 -9.42 -10.74 -29.45
C VAL A 504 -8.58 -11.29 -30.59
N PHE A 505 -7.40 -10.74 -30.86
CA PHE A 505 -6.58 -11.13 -32.02
C PHE A 505 -5.56 -12.23 -31.71
N PHE A 506 -5.16 -12.42 -30.45
CA PHE A 506 -4.15 -13.41 -30.08
C PHE A 506 -4.67 -14.43 -29.07
N VAL A 507 -5.11 -14.01 -27.88
CA VAL A 507 -5.45 -14.93 -26.78
C VAL A 507 -6.59 -15.88 -27.15
N ILE A 508 -7.75 -15.34 -27.56
CA ILE A 508 -8.93 -16.14 -27.91
C ILE A 508 -8.67 -17.02 -29.14
N PRO A 509 -8.10 -16.51 -30.26
CA PRO A 509 -7.80 -17.36 -31.41
C PRO A 509 -6.78 -18.45 -31.08
N TYR A 510 -5.76 -18.15 -30.27
CA TYR A 510 -4.73 -19.14 -29.90
C TYR A 510 -5.29 -20.25 -29.01
N THR A 511 -6.14 -19.94 -28.02
CA THR A 511 -6.80 -20.97 -27.20
C THR A 511 -7.73 -21.83 -28.02
N LEU A 512 -8.58 -21.23 -28.86
CA LEU A 512 -9.50 -21.96 -29.75
C LEU A 512 -8.72 -22.81 -30.76
N PHE A 513 -7.62 -22.28 -31.29
CA PHE A 513 -6.75 -23.03 -32.19
C PHE A 513 -6.21 -24.29 -31.52
N LEU A 514 -5.62 -24.20 -30.32
CA LEU A 514 -5.08 -25.37 -29.64
C LEU A 514 -6.14 -26.36 -29.16
N LEU A 515 -7.29 -25.87 -28.70
CA LEU A 515 -8.39 -26.71 -28.21
C LEU A 515 -9.07 -27.48 -29.35
N CYS A 516 -9.43 -26.77 -30.42
CA CYS A 516 -10.28 -27.30 -31.48
C CYS A 516 -9.50 -27.86 -32.67
N HIS A 517 -8.15 -27.82 -32.68
CA HIS A 517 -7.38 -28.34 -33.82
C HIS A 517 -7.70 -29.79 -34.22
N PRO A 518 -8.00 -30.76 -33.31
CA PRO A 518 -8.31 -32.13 -33.74
C PRO A 518 -9.63 -32.19 -34.50
N VAL A 519 -10.59 -31.34 -34.12
CA VAL A 519 -11.88 -31.19 -34.80
C VAL A 519 -11.68 -30.51 -36.16
N PHE A 520 -10.83 -29.47 -36.21
CA PHE A 520 -10.46 -28.80 -37.46
C PHE A 520 -9.80 -29.76 -38.46
N GLU A 521 -8.86 -30.61 -38.01
CA GLU A 521 -8.19 -31.59 -38.88
C GLU A 521 -9.15 -32.65 -39.40
N LYS A 522 -10.06 -33.14 -38.54
CA LYS A 522 -11.01 -34.21 -38.88
C LYS A 522 -12.19 -33.75 -39.74
N HIS A 523 -12.77 -32.59 -39.47
CA HIS A 523 -14.02 -32.14 -40.13
C HIS A 523 -13.83 -31.04 -41.18
N LEU A 524 -12.81 -30.18 -41.05
CA LEU A 524 -12.63 -29.00 -41.92
C LEU A 524 -11.57 -29.19 -43.02
N SER A 525 -10.86 -30.33 -43.03
CA SER A 525 -9.97 -30.73 -44.14
C SER A 525 -10.71 -30.89 -45.48
N HIS A 526 -12.04 -31.06 -45.45
CA HIS A 526 -12.90 -31.14 -46.63
C HIS A 526 -13.25 -29.78 -47.27
N PHE A 527 -13.04 -28.66 -46.56
CA PHE A 527 -13.42 -27.31 -47.02
C PHE A 527 -12.24 -26.60 -47.74
N LYS A 528 -12.46 -26.14 -48.98
CA LYS A 528 -11.43 -25.49 -49.83
C LYS A 528 -10.72 -24.29 -49.18
N LEU A 529 -11.41 -23.54 -48.32
CA LEU A 529 -10.87 -22.37 -47.60
C LEU A 529 -9.74 -22.74 -46.62
N PHE A 530 -9.76 -23.95 -46.07
CA PHE A 530 -8.76 -24.45 -45.11
C PHE A 530 -7.69 -25.34 -45.75
N LYS A 531 -7.60 -25.43 -47.09
CA LYS A 531 -6.56 -26.21 -47.77
C LYS A 531 -5.13 -25.69 -47.50
N ASN A 532 -5.00 -24.42 -47.10
CA ASN A 532 -3.74 -23.80 -46.62
C ASN A 532 -3.39 -24.15 -45.16
N SER A 533 -4.22 -24.93 -44.45
CA SER A 533 -3.99 -25.32 -43.05
C SER A 533 -2.79 -26.26 -42.88
N SER A 534 -2.24 -26.81 -43.98
CA SER A 534 -0.99 -27.58 -43.97
C SER A 534 0.21 -26.77 -43.47
N ARG A 535 0.19 -25.44 -43.58
CA ARG A 535 1.28 -24.58 -43.07
C ARG A 535 1.36 -24.55 -41.54
N PHE A 536 0.26 -24.82 -40.85
CA PHE A 536 0.20 -24.85 -39.39
C PHE A 536 0.52 -26.23 -38.81
N LYS A 537 0.62 -27.26 -39.66
CA LYS A 537 0.92 -28.62 -39.24
C LYS A 537 2.19 -28.73 -38.38
N PRO A 538 3.33 -28.09 -38.74
CA PRO A 538 4.53 -28.13 -37.89
C PRO A 538 4.33 -27.53 -36.49
N ILE A 539 3.46 -26.53 -36.34
CA ILE A 539 3.13 -25.92 -35.06
C ILE A 539 2.23 -26.85 -34.25
N ILE A 540 1.21 -27.42 -34.88
CA ILE A 540 0.30 -28.39 -34.26
C ILE A 540 1.05 -29.64 -33.80
N ASP A 541 1.94 -30.17 -34.63
CA ASP A 541 2.78 -31.32 -34.32
C ASP A 541 3.72 -31.01 -33.15
N ALA A 542 4.16 -29.75 -32.99
CA ALA A 542 4.97 -29.35 -31.84
C ALA A 542 4.18 -29.35 -30.52
N TYR A 543 2.87 -29.10 -30.52
CA TYR A 543 2.05 -29.20 -29.29
C TYR A 543 1.50 -30.61 -29.05
N SER A 544 1.09 -31.29 -30.11
CA SER A 544 0.42 -32.60 -30.06
C SER A 544 1.38 -33.79 -30.10
N GLY A 545 2.63 -33.58 -30.52
CA GLY A 545 3.66 -34.61 -30.63
C GLY A 545 3.80 -35.56 -29.42
N PRO A 546 3.90 -35.06 -28.17
CA PRO A 546 4.07 -35.90 -26.99
C PRO A 546 2.77 -36.56 -26.50
N MET A 547 1.62 -36.16 -27.04
CA MET A 547 0.29 -36.67 -26.67
C MET A 547 -0.08 -37.91 -27.47
N LYS A 548 -0.91 -38.78 -26.89
CA LYS A 548 -1.59 -39.84 -27.65
C LYS A 548 -2.56 -39.21 -28.65
N ASP A 549 -2.81 -39.89 -29.77
CA ASP A 549 -3.61 -39.34 -30.88
C ASP A 549 -5.06 -39.00 -30.49
N GLU A 550 -5.62 -39.70 -29.51
CA GLU A 550 -6.96 -39.48 -28.98
C GLU A 550 -7.06 -38.21 -28.11
N TYR A 551 -5.95 -37.77 -27.51
CA TYR A 551 -5.90 -36.71 -26.50
C TYR A 551 -5.12 -35.48 -26.94
N ARG A 552 -4.98 -35.26 -28.26
CA ARG A 552 -4.24 -34.12 -28.80
C ARG A 552 -4.77 -32.75 -28.34
N PHE A 553 -6.03 -32.64 -27.92
CA PHE A 553 -6.64 -31.40 -27.39
C PHE A 553 -6.15 -30.99 -25.99
N TRP A 554 -5.41 -31.86 -25.29
CA TRP A 554 -5.04 -31.67 -23.89
C TRP A 554 -4.29 -30.36 -23.57
N PRO A 555 -3.29 -29.91 -24.37
CA PRO A 555 -2.67 -28.59 -24.17
C PRO A 555 -3.69 -27.45 -24.21
N GLY A 556 -4.66 -27.51 -25.11
CA GLY A 556 -5.75 -26.53 -25.19
C GLY A 556 -6.65 -26.59 -23.95
N LEU A 557 -6.96 -27.78 -23.45
CA LEU A 557 -7.72 -27.96 -22.21
C LEU A 557 -7.00 -27.35 -21.00
N LEU A 558 -5.68 -27.52 -20.89
CA LEU A 558 -4.88 -26.89 -19.82
C LEU A 558 -4.92 -25.35 -19.90
N LEU A 559 -5.05 -24.77 -21.10
CA LEU A 559 -5.25 -23.32 -21.24
C LEU A 559 -6.66 -22.90 -20.82
N VAL A 560 -7.69 -23.67 -21.19
CA VAL A 560 -9.09 -23.42 -20.81
C VAL A 560 -9.29 -23.57 -19.30
N ALA A 561 -8.65 -24.55 -18.67
CA ALA A 561 -8.68 -24.75 -17.22
C ALA A 561 -8.20 -23.53 -16.43
N ARG A 562 -7.43 -22.63 -17.05
CA ARG A 562 -7.01 -21.37 -16.43
C ARG A 562 -8.10 -20.31 -16.42
N ILE A 563 -9.08 -20.37 -17.33
CA ILE A 563 -10.12 -19.34 -17.47
C ILE A 563 -10.94 -19.19 -16.17
N PRO A 564 -11.46 -20.26 -15.53
CA PRO A 564 -12.18 -20.11 -14.26
C PRO A 564 -11.32 -19.50 -13.15
N VAL A 565 -10.04 -19.88 -13.09
CA VAL A 565 -9.05 -19.40 -12.10
C VAL A 565 -8.72 -17.91 -12.32
N LEU A 566 -8.59 -17.49 -13.57
CA LEU A 566 -8.39 -16.09 -13.94
C LEU A 566 -9.64 -15.26 -13.65
N LEU A 567 -10.82 -15.77 -14.02
CA LEU A 567 -12.09 -15.11 -13.77
C LEU A 567 -12.35 -14.93 -12.28
N SER A 568 -12.08 -15.95 -11.46
CA SER A 568 -12.23 -15.83 -10.00
C SER A 568 -11.36 -14.73 -9.42
N VAL A 569 -10.13 -14.57 -9.93
CA VAL A 569 -9.24 -13.47 -9.52
C VAL A 569 -9.77 -12.10 -9.97
N THR A 570 -10.32 -11.98 -11.18
CA THR A 570 -10.81 -10.70 -11.69
C THR A 570 -12.12 -10.22 -11.08
N LEU A 571 -12.97 -11.15 -10.66
CA LEU A 571 -14.34 -10.87 -10.18
C LEU A 571 -14.41 -10.58 -8.69
N VAL A 572 -13.35 -10.90 -7.96
CA VAL A 572 -13.27 -10.69 -6.53
C VAL A 572 -12.82 -9.25 -6.27
N ASP A 573 -13.62 -8.50 -5.52
CA ASP A 573 -13.27 -7.14 -5.09
C ASP A 573 -12.06 -7.14 -4.12
N SER A 574 -11.86 -8.25 -3.41
CA SER A 574 -10.86 -8.40 -2.35
C SER A 574 -10.24 -9.80 -2.26
N PHE A 575 -8.95 -9.92 -2.59
CA PHE A 575 -8.20 -11.19 -2.49
C PHE A 575 -8.21 -11.79 -1.08
N ILE A 576 -8.30 -10.93 -0.05
CA ILE A 576 -8.17 -11.34 1.36
C ILE A 576 -9.49 -11.87 1.90
N GLN A 577 -10.60 -11.15 1.72
CA GLN A 577 -11.92 -11.62 2.18
C GLN A 577 -12.34 -12.89 1.43
N SER A 578 -12.00 -12.95 0.14
CA SER A 578 -12.30 -14.10 -0.71
C SER A 578 -11.17 -15.13 -0.75
N HIS A 579 -10.20 -15.07 0.17
CA HIS A 579 -9.02 -15.95 0.15
C HIS A 579 -9.40 -17.43 0.08
N TYR A 580 -10.28 -17.88 0.97
CA TYR A 580 -10.77 -19.26 1.00
C TYR A 580 -11.58 -19.62 -0.25
N PHE A 581 -12.37 -18.68 -0.78
CA PHE A 581 -13.12 -18.88 -2.02
C PHE A 581 -12.18 -19.06 -3.21
N LEU A 582 -11.17 -18.21 -3.35
CA LEU A 582 -10.17 -18.28 -4.42
C LEU A 582 -9.37 -19.58 -4.37
N LEU A 583 -8.91 -20.01 -3.19
CA LEU A 583 -8.19 -21.28 -3.01
C LEU A 583 -9.09 -22.49 -3.26
N SER A 584 -10.36 -22.45 -2.82
CA SER A 584 -11.35 -23.50 -3.10
C SER A 584 -11.62 -23.63 -4.60
N MET A 585 -11.83 -22.50 -5.30
CA MET A 585 -11.97 -22.49 -6.76
C MET A 585 -10.74 -23.05 -7.47
N LEU A 586 -9.53 -22.69 -7.01
CA LEU A 586 -8.31 -23.27 -7.55
C LEU A 586 -8.27 -24.80 -7.32
N LEU A 587 -8.55 -25.26 -6.10
CA LEU A 587 -8.52 -26.67 -5.75
C LEU A 587 -9.53 -27.48 -6.58
N THR A 588 -10.75 -26.97 -6.78
CA THR A 588 -11.77 -27.64 -7.61
C THR A 588 -11.30 -27.81 -9.05
N VAL A 589 -10.72 -26.78 -9.67
CA VAL A 589 -10.17 -26.85 -11.02
C VAL A 589 -9.04 -27.89 -11.09
N LEU A 590 -8.13 -27.91 -10.11
CA LEU A 590 -7.03 -28.88 -10.09
C LEU A 590 -7.51 -30.32 -9.95
N VAL A 591 -8.51 -30.56 -9.08
CA VAL A 591 -9.12 -31.89 -8.91
C VAL A 591 -9.82 -32.34 -10.19
N ILE A 592 -10.52 -31.44 -10.89
CA ILE A 592 -11.13 -31.74 -12.20
C ILE A 592 -10.06 -32.10 -13.24
N VAL A 593 -8.96 -31.35 -13.34
CA VAL A 593 -7.89 -31.66 -14.29
C VAL A 593 -7.21 -33.01 -13.95
N LEU A 594 -6.92 -33.26 -12.67
CA LEU A 594 -6.31 -34.50 -12.21
C LEU A 594 -7.21 -35.72 -12.46
N SER A 595 -8.51 -35.60 -12.13
CA SER A 595 -9.49 -36.67 -12.37
C SER A 595 -9.65 -36.98 -13.85
N LEU A 596 -9.73 -35.97 -14.73
CA LEU A 596 -9.74 -36.17 -16.19
C LEU A 596 -8.47 -36.89 -16.66
N GLY A 597 -7.29 -36.46 -16.18
CA GLY A 597 -6.02 -37.09 -16.52
C GLY A 597 -5.95 -38.57 -16.10
N TYR A 598 -6.52 -38.90 -14.94
CA TYR A 598 -6.64 -40.28 -14.46
C TYR A 598 -7.65 -41.10 -15.28
N CYS A 599 -8.84 -40.56 -15.53
CA CYS A 599 -9.88 -41.22 -16.33
C CYS A 599 -9.41 -41.57 -17.75
N PHE A 600 -8.51 -40.76 -18.33
CA PHE A 600 -7.94 -41.01 -19.67
C PHE A 600 -6.79 -42.04 -19.69
N GLY A 601 -6.40 -42.61 -18.55
CA GLY A 601 -5.34 -43.63 -18.50
C GLY A 601 -3.96 -43.10 -18.94
N GLY A 602 -3.72 -41.80 -18.70
CA GLY A 602 -2.53 -41.08 -19.15
C GLY A 602 -2.68 -40.51 -20.57
N VAL A 603 -2.43 -39.21 -20.68
CA VAL A 603 -2.60 -38.40 -21.90
C VAL A 603 -1.34 -38.45 -22.78
N TYR A 604 -0.16 -38.55 -22.16
CA TYR A 604 1.12 -38.60 -22.87
C TYR A 604 1.46 -40.00 -23.36
N LYS A 605 2.20 -40.07 -24.47
CA LYS A 605 2.79 -41.32 -24.99
C LYS A 605 3.80 -41.90 -24.00
N GLU A 606 4.68 -41.04 -23.48
CA GLU A 606 5.69 -41.42 -22.50
C GLU A 606 5.10 -41.43 -21.08
N ARG A 607 5.33 -42.53 -20.34
CA ARG A 607 4.85 -42.67 -18.96
C ARG A 607 5.45 -41.60 -18.03
N MET A 608 6.71 -41.23 -18.25
CA MET A 608 7.41 -40.23 -17.45
C MET A 608 6.75 -38.84 -17.54
N ASN A 609 6.26 -38.44 -18.71
CA ASN A 609 5.57 -37.17 -18.88
C ASN A 609 4.24 -37.12 -18.12
N ASN A 610 3.48 -38.23 -18.12
CA ASN A 610 2.27 -38.35 -17.30
C ASN A 610 2.60 -38.20 -15.80
N VAL A 611 3.67 -38.86 -15.32
CA VAL A 611 4.11 -38.77 -13.92
C VAL A 611 4.52 -37.35 -13.56
N LEU A 612 5.27 -36.67 -14.43
CA LEU A 612 5.70 -35.28 -14.19
C LEU A 612 4.51 -34.32 -14.11
N GLU A 613 3.53 -34.45 -15.00
CA GLU A 613 2.34 -33.58 -14.94
C GLU A 613 1.53 -33.81 -13.67
N VAL A 614 1.26 -35.06 -13.31
CA VAL A 614 0.57 -35.40 -12.05
C VAL A 614 1.37 -34.90 -10.85
N TRP A 615 2.71 -35.02 -10.87
CA TRP A 615 3.57 -34.52 -9.80
C TRP A 615 3.43 -33.01 -9.58
N PHE A 616 3.48 -32.21 -10.66
CA PHE A 616 3.31 -30.76 -10.56
C PHE A 616 1.91 -30.37 -10.10
N LEU A 617 0.87 -30.97 -10.69
CA LEU A 617 -0.52 -30.69 -10.29
C LEU A 617 -0.80 -31.10 -8.84
N PHE A 618 -0.27 -32.24 -8.41
CA PHE A 618 -0.42 -32.73 -7.03
C PHE A 618 0.31 -31.84 -6.01
N ASN A 619 1.54 -31.39 -6.32
CA ASN A 619 2.24 -30.40 -5.50
C ASN A 619 1.41 -29.11 -5.36
N LEU A 620 0.78 -28.64 -6.45
CA LEU A 620 -0.07 -27.46 -6.41
C LEU A 620 -1.33 -27.67 -5.56
N CYS A 621 -1.95 -28.87 -5.62
CA CYS A 621 -3.05 -29.26 -4.74
C CYS A 621 -2.64 -29.26 -3.27
N ILE A 622 -1.45 -29.79 -2.95
CA ILE A 622 -0.91 -29.76 -1.58
C ILE A 622 -0.74 -28.30 -1.12
N MET A 623 -0.14 -27.45 -1.95
CA MET A 623 0.06 -26.04 -1.60
C MET A 623 -1.26 -25.32 -1.33
N ALA A 624 -2.26 -25.50 -2.20
CA ALA A 624 -3.59 -24.90 -2.01
C ALA A 624 -4.33 -25.49 -0.80
N GLY A 625 -4.32 -26.82 -0.64
CA GLY A 625 -4.99 -27.51 0.46
C GLY A 625 -4.40 -27.19 1.83
N LEU A 626 -3.08 -27.12 1.96
CA LEU A 626 -2.42 -26.72 3.21
C LEU A 626 -2.65 -25.24 3.53
N SER A 627 -2.74 -24.38 2.52
CA SER A 627 -3.09 -22.96 2.73
C SER A 627 -4.52 -22.80 3.28
N ILE A 628 -5.45 -23.67 2.89
CA ILE A 628 -6.81 -23.71 3.46
C ILE A 628 -6.81 -24.31 4.88
N ALA A 629 -6.00 -25.34 5.13
CA ALA A 629 -6.01 -26.10 6.38
C ALA A 629 -5.36 -25.35 7.56
N PHE A 630 -4.40 -24.47 7.30
CA PHE A 630 -3.71 -23.69 8.34
C PHE A 630 -4.18 -22.24 8.36
N ASN A 631 -4.60 -21.77 9.54
CA ASN A 631 -4.96 -20.36 9.75
C ASN A 631 -3.78 -19.47 10.21
N GLU A 632 -2.63 -20.07 10.57
CA GLU A 632 -1.46 -19.31 11.00
C GLU A 632 -0.57 -18.93 9.81
N ASP A 633 -0.44 -17.62 9.54
CA ASP A 633 0.38 -17.06 8.45
C ASP A 633 1.81 -17.61 8.41
N SER A 634 2.42 -17.86 9.58
CA SER A 634 3.78 -18.41 9.69
C SER A 634 3.86 -19.84 9.17
N LYS A 635 2.87 -20.68 9.48
CA LYS A 635 2.80 -22.07 9.01
C LYS A 635 2.51 -22.13 7.51
N VAL A 636 1.59 -21.30 7.02
CA VAL A 636 1.26 -21.20 5.59
C VAL A 636 2.51 -20.81 4.79
N LEU A 637 3.28 -19.83 5.27
CA LEU A 637 4.52 -19.39 4.65
C LEU A 637 5.56 -20.52 4.54
N ILE A 638 5.76 -21.30 5.60
CA ILE A 638 6.72 -22.42 5.61
C ILE A 638 6.33 -23.47 4.58
N TRP A 639 5.04 -23.85 4.52
CA TRP A 639 4.56 -24.84 3.56
C TRP A 639 4.61 -24.36 2.12
N CYS A 640 4.23 -23.11 1.85
CA CYS A 640 4.38 -22.50 0.53
C CYS A 640 5.83 -22.54 0.06
N ASN A 641 6.78 -22.09 0.89
CA ASN A 641 8.21 -22.13 0.55
C ASN A 641 8.73 -23.56 0.34
N THR A 642 8.23 -24.53 1.11
CA THR A 642 8.59 -25.95 0.96
C THR A 642 8.10 -26.50 -0.39
N CYS A 643 6.83 -26.28 -0.74
CA CYS A 643 6.25 -26.70 -2.02
C CYS A 643 6.99 -26.08 -3.22
N LEU A 644 7.32 -24.78 -3.11
CA LEU A 644 8.12 -24.06 -4.10
C LEU A 644 9.54 -24.62 -4.24
N SER A 645 10.18 -24.98 -3.14
CA SER A 645 11.52 -25.58 -3.17
C SER A 645 11.50 -26.94 -3.89
N VAL A 646 10.47 -27.76 -3.63
CA VAL A 646 10.26 -29.04 -4.33
C VAL A 646 10.04 -28.82 -5.83
N PHE A 647 9.27 -27.79 -6.20
CA PHE A 647 9.07 -27.41 -7.60
C PHE A 647 10.38 -27.02 -8.29
N ILE A 648 11.18 -26.15 -7.68
CA ILE A 648 12.46 -25.70 -8.25
C ILE A 648 13.46 -26.85 -8.36
N PHE A 649 13.55 -27.71 -7.35
CA PHE A 649 14.38 -28.91 -7.42
C PHE A 649 13.97 -29.80 -8.60
N SER A 650 12.67 -30.02 -8.80
CA SER A 650 12.14 -30.78 -9.94
C SER A 650 12.49 -30.11 -11.29
N PHE A 651 12.41 -28.77 -11.37
CA PHE A 651 12.82 -28.03 -12.56
C PHE A 651 14.31 -28.18 -12.86
N ILE A 652 15.18 -28.06 -11.85
CA ILE A 652 16.63 -28.25 -12.01
C ILE A 652 16.92 -29.67 -12.51
N LEU A 653 16.25 -30.69 -11.97
CA LEU A 653 16.40 -32.08 -12.45
C LEU A 653 16.01 -32.22 -13.93
N ILE A 654 14.93 -31.58 -14.38
CA ILE A 654 14.53 -31.59 -15.80
C ILE A 654 15.61 -30.93 -16.67
N VAL A 655 16.16 -29.78 -16.25
CA VAL A 655 17.22 -29.09 -17.01
C VAL A 655 18.49 -29.92 -17.06
N VAL A 656 18.91 -30.52 -15.94
CA VAL A 656 20.10 -31.39 -15.87
C VAL A 656 19.90 -32.64 -16.72
N TYR A 657 18.71 -33.24 -16.71
CA TYR A 657 18.36 -34.38 -17.56
C TYR A 657 18.49 -34.04 -19.05
N HIS A 658 17.96 -32.90 -19.48
CA HIS A 658 18.09 -32.44 -20.88
C HIS A 658 19.53 -32.10 -21.25
N LEU A 659 20.28 -31.48 -20.34
CA LEU A 659 21.71 -31.20 -20.53
C LEU A 659 22.50 -32.51 -20.68
N TYR A 660 22.24 -33.49 -19.82
CA TYR A 660 22.85 -34.82 -19.89
C TYR A 660 22.52 -35.51 -21.22
N LEU A 661 21.25 -35.48 -21.65
CA LEU A 661 20.82 -36.09 -22.91
C LEU A 661 21.56 -35.47 -24.10
N GLN A 662 21.66 -34.13 -24.15
CA GLN A 662 22.37 -33.42 -25.21
C GLN A 662 23.89 -33.67 -25.20
N LEU A 663 24.50 -33.69 -24.01
CA LEU A 663 25.93 -34.01 -23.86
C LEU A 663 26.23 -35.45 -24.25
N SER A 664 25.37 -36.41 -23.90
CA SER A 664 25.55 -37.83 -24.23
C SER A 664 25.59 -38.08 -25.75
N HIS A 665 24.89 -37.25 -26.52
CA HIS A 665 24.82 -37.34 -27.97
C HIS A 665 26.04 -36.70 -28.67
N MET A 666 26.87 -35.94 -27.93
CA MET A 666 28.13 -35.40 -28.44
C MET A 666 29.24 -36.44 -28.40
N LYS A 667 29.79 -36.78 -29.57
CA LYS A 667 30.93 -37.73 -29.72
C LYS A 667 32.13 -37.40 -28.82
N CYS A 668 32.31 -36.12 -28.47
CA CYS A 668 33.38 -35.64 -27.57
C CYS A 668 33.14 -36.05 -26.11
N TYR A 669 31.90 -36.08 -25.63
CA TYR A 669 31.57 -36.50 -24.27
C TYR A 669 31.80 -38.00 -24.06
N HIS A 670 31.49 -38.81 -25.07
CA HIS A 670 31.82 -40.24 -25.05
C HIS A 670 33.35 -40.47 -24.97
N ALA A 671 34.16 -39.61 -25.60
CA ALA A 671 35.61 -39.63 -25.46
C ALA A 671 36.08 -39.14 -24.07
N LEU A 672 35.40 -38.16 -23.47
CA LEU A 672 35.70 -37.60 -22.15
C LEU A 672 35.33 -38.56 -21.00
N ILE A 673 34.15 -39.18 -21.05
CA ILE A 673 33.74 -40.27 -20.15
C ILE A 673 34.69 -41.46 -20.29
N LYS A 674 35.01 -41.88 -21.52
CA LYS A 674 36.00 -42.95 -21.74
C LYS A 674 37.37 -42.58 -21.17
N LYS A 675 37.77 -41.31 -21.16
CA LYS A 675 39.03 -40.86 -20.57
C LYS A 675 38.99 -40.76 -19.05
N LEU A 676 37.83 -40.46 -18.46
CA LEU A 676 37.61 -40.43 -17.01
C LEU A 676 37.53 -41.83 -16.41
N PHE A 677 36.78 -42.74 -17.03
CA PHE A 677 36.70 -44.14 -16.58
C PHE A 677 37.99 -44.92 -16.85
N LYS A 678 38.67 -44.70 -17.98
CA LYS A 678 39.97 -45.34 -18.24
C LYS A 678 41.08 -44.87 -17.29
N LYS A 679 40.90 -43.77 -16.57
CA LYS A 679 41.81 -43.30 -15.52
C LYS A 679 41.54 -43.96 -14.16
N GLN A 680 40.43 -44.69 -14.03
CA GLN A 680 40.02 -45.39 -12.82
C GLN A 680 40.28 -46.90 -12.91
N ASP A 681 40.54 -47.41 -14.12
CA ASP A 681 40.89 -48.83 -14.38
C ASP A 681 42.42 -49.08 -14.46
N GLU A 682 43.27 -48.11 -14.14
CA GLU A 682 44.75 -48.27 -14.21
C GLU A 682 45.40 -48.80 -12.91
N ASP A 683 44.61 -49.09 -11.86
CA ASP A 683 45.12 -49.57 -10.55
C ASP A 683 44.67 -51.00 -10.16
N ASP A 684 44.03 -51.79 -11.03
CA ASP A 684 43.74 -53.20 -10.74
C ASP A 684 44.07 -54.12 -11.94
N ASP A 685 45.10 -54.95 -11.77
CA ASP A 685 45.51 -56.04 -12.69
C ASP A 685 44.56 -57.27 -12.54
N PRO A 686 44.58 -58.27 -13.45
CA PRO A 686 43.37 -58.73 -14.13
C PRO A 686 42.74 -59.98 -13.51
N LEU A 687 41.41 -60.07 -13.58
CA LEU A 687 40.67 -61.33 -13.42
C LEU A 687 39.70 -61.50 -14.60
N LEU A 688 39.79 -62.65 -15.26
CA LEU A 688 38.94 -63.10 -16.37
C LEU A 688 37.44 -62.89 -16.09
N ASP A 689 36.65 -62.44 -17.08
CA ASP A 689 35.83 -63.36 -17.89
C ASP A 689 35.08 -62.69 -19.08
N VAL A 690 34.89 -63.49 -20.12
CA VAL A 690 33.98 -63.41 -21.29
C VAL A 690 33.91 -62.13 -22.14
N THR A 691 34.73 -62.11 -23.17
CA THR A 691 34.47 -61.43 -24.46
C THR A 691 33.13 -61.85 -25.06
N GLN A 692 32.12 -60.97 -25.05
CA GLN A 692 31.01 -61.04 -26.01
C GLN A 692 31.35 -60.12 -27.19
N SER A 693 31.87 -60.74 -28.25
CA SER A 693 32.27 -60.06 -29.48
C SER A 693 31.05 -59.49 -30.19
N HIS A 694 31.05 -58.17 -30.41
CA HIS A 694 30.12 -57.53 -31.34
C HIS A 694 30.38 -58.06 -32.75
N ILE A 695 29.39 -58.74 -33.30
CA ILE A 695 29.38 -59.24 -34.68
C ILE A 695 29.35 -58.04 -35.64
N THR A 696 30.22 -58.06 -36.65
CA THR A 696 30.25 -57.02 -37.68
C THR A 696 29.06 -57.14 -38.65
N VAL A 697 28.64 -56.03 -39.24
CA VAL A 697 27.47 -55.92 -40.13
C VAL A 697 27.53 -56.92 -41.31
N ASP A 698 28.74 -57.28 -41.76
CA ASP A 698 28.94 -58.26 -42.84
C ASP A 698 28.70 -59.72 -42.40
N GLN A 699 28.84 -60.04 -41.12
CA GLN A 699 28.50 -61.37 -40.57
C GLN A 699 27.00 -61.52 -40.32
N GLN A 700 26.28 -60.47 -39.91
CA GLN A 700 24.82 -60.49 -39.81
C GLN A 700 24.17 -60.70 -41.19
N ARG A 701 24.76 -60.13 -42.24
CA ARG A 701 24.26 -60.27 -43.63
C ARG A 701 24.34 -61.70 -44.17
N ARG A 702 25.27 -62.53 -43.67
CA ARG A 702 25.40 -63.95 -44.07
C ARG A 702 24.46 -64.89 -43.30
N GLN A 703 23.91 -64.48 -42.16
CA GLN A 703 22.97 -65.28 -41.37
C GLN A 703 21.50 -65.13 -41.80
N ILE A 704 21.19 -64.15 -42.66
CA ILE A 704 19.82 -63.83 -43.11
C ILE A 704 19.46 -64.51 -44.46
N VAL A 705 20.37 -65.28 -45.06
CA VAL A 705 20.08 -66.02 -46.30
C VAL A 705 19.78 -67.49 -45.98
N PRO A 706 18.52 -67.95 -46.01
CA PRO A 706 18.23 -69.37 -45.94
C PRO A 706 18.66 -70.06 -47.24
N SER A 707 19.57 -71.02 -47.11
CA SER A 707 19.92 -71.98 -48.16
C SER A 707 18.90 -73.13 -48.19
N SER A 708 18.28 -73.35 -49.36
CA SER A 708 17.33 -74.43 -49.71
C SER A 708 15.98 -74.40 -48.93
N THR A 709 14.81 -74.68 -49.51
CA THR A 709 14.47 -75.69 -50.52
C THR A 709 13.12 -75.38 -51.21
N ASP A 710 12.99 -75.90 -52.43
CA ASP A 710 11.78 -76.33 -53.16
C ASP A 710 10.69 -75.34 -53.63
N VAL A 711 10.69 -75.24 -54.96
CA VAL A 711 9.66 -74.70 -55.83
C VAL A 711 8.42 -75.61 -55.79
N ARG A 712 7.24 -75.02 -55.50
CA ARG A 712 5.96 -75.58 -55.94
C ARG A 712 5.06 -74.45 -56.46
N LEU A 713 4.82 -74.47 -57.77
CA LEU A 713 3.86 -73.62 -58.48
C LEU A 713 2.42 -73.90 -58.00
N SER A 714 1.65 -72.85 -57.67
CA SER A 714 0.24 -72.76 -58.07
C SER A 714 -0.31 -71.32 -58.00
N ASN A 715 -0.60 -70.77 -59.18
CA ASN A 715 -1.52 -69.69 -59.57
C ASN A 715 -2.40 -69.00 -58.50
N SER A 716 -2.41 -67.66 -58.48
CA SER A 716 -3.45 -66.83 -59.14
C SER A 716 -3.42 -65.34 -58.75
N ARG A 717 -3.24 -64.50 -59.80
CA ARG A 717 -3.85 -63.20 -60.12
C ARG A 717 -3.92 -62.01 -59.12
N GLU A 718 -3.41 -60.88 -59.63
CA GLU A 718 -3.96 -59.49 -59.66
C GLU A 718 -4.19 -58.77 -58.31
N SER A 719 -3.93 -57.46 -58.13
CA SER A 719 -3.61 -56.37 -59.04
C SER A 719 -3.07 -55.19 -58.20
N VAL A 720 -1.94 -54.63 -58.62
CA VAL A 720 -1.39 -53.31 -58.24
C VAL A 720 -1.98 -52.25 -59.18
N VAL A 721 -2.28 -51.05 -58.67
CA VAL A 721 -2.46 -49.73 -59.35
C VAL A 721 -3.30 -48.83 -58.41
N ASP A 722 -3.08 -47.54 -58.13
CA ASP A 722 -2.08 -46.48 -58.38
C ASP A 722 -2.35 -45.41 -57.28
N LEU A 723 -1.39 -44.82 -56.57
CA LEU A 723 -0.60 -43.62 -56.90
C LEU A 723 -1.34 -42.43 -57.53
N PHE A 724 -1.58 -41.39 -56.73
CA PHE A 724 -1.06 -40.02 -56.91
C PHE A 724 -0.98 -39.27 -55.58
#